data_AF-B6BAD9-F1
#
_entry.id   AF-B6BAD9-F1
#
_cell.length_a   1.000
_cell.length_b   1.000
_cell.length_c   1.000
_cell.angle_alpha   90.00
_cell.angle_beta   90.00
_cell.angle_gamma   90.00
#
_symmetry.space_group_name_H-M   'P 1'
#
loop_
_entity.id
_entity.type
_entity.pdbx_description
1 polymer ?
#
loop_
_entity_poly.entity_id
_entity_poly.type
_entity_poly.pdbx_seq_one_letter_code
_entity_poly.pdbx_strand_id
1 'polypeptide(L)'
;MSLTSGQHKAGSAASRLFVYNGGFLTQRRVRRILQLSGYDIRLGLPQPEDLVGIWGASPTAHRGQAVAQKRGCGLLRVEDAFLRSVHPGRAGEPPAGLLLDRAGVHFDAGVPSDLEQLLASHPLDDAHLMRRARDAVARLKAAHLSKYNAFDPEDPVPEPGYVLVADQARDDASVTASRADRARFLEMLAFAQEEHPGARVLIKTHPETLHGYRAGYYGAGDAQGRVELFTGSVSPWALLEGAVGVYTVSSQLGFEAILAGHKPRVFGQPFYAGWGLSADDAPPARRQRRLTRAQLFAAAMILYPKWYDPFRDELCELETALDNLEAKIRAWRQDRRGWAASGMRMWKRKPLQQFFGAEKKVLFTEDPAKAQASGRGWMVWSGKATDAHKGAVRVEDGFLRSRGLGAELVPPLSLVTDRSGIYYDPRTPSGLDTLIARRVDMTQAEALRAERLVQSLVRDGVSKYNLGGGVPALPEGHRILVPGQVEDDASILCGAGQVRTNLELLRAARDANPEAVIIYKPHPDVEAGLRKGQVNAEGLADIVAAQADPMALLENVQEVWTMTSLLGFEALLRGVKVTTLGTPFYAGWALTADLEPVPPWRRAQVPLLGLAHAALIDYPRYFDPVTGQPCPPEVAVLRLREGRLPHPGVGNRLLSKLQGLFATYAHMWR
;
A
#
# COMPACT_ATOMS: atom_id res chain seq x y z
N MET A 1 38.11 5.25 18.23
CA MET A 1 37.33 6.51 18.26
C MET A 1 35.85 6.14 18.28
N SER A 2 35.15 6.56 19.33
CA SER A 2 33.78 6.17 19.66
C SER A 2 32.81 6.42 18.49
N LEU A 3 32.09 5.38 18.05
CA LEU A 3 30.92 5.51 17.20
C LEU A 3 29.78 6.08 18.04
N THR A 4 29.78 7.40 18.25
CA THR A 4 28.58 8.10 18.67
C THR A 4 27.59 8.08 17.50
N SER A 5 26.45 7.43 17.74
CA SER A 5 25.24 7.54 16.93
C SER A 5 24.92 9.01 16.65
N GLY A 6 25.18 9.44 15.42
CA GLY A 6 24.72 10.73 14.91
C GLY A 6 23.22 10.72 14.68
N GLN A 7 22.43 10.73 15.77
CA GLN A 7 21.13 11.39 15.69
C GLN A 7 21.43 12.87 15.48
N HIS A 8 21.25 13.35 14.24
CA HIS A 8 21.29 14.78 13.97
C HIS A 8 20.19 15.45 14.80
N LYS A 9 20.59 16.14 15.87
CA LYS A 9 19.73 17.08 16.60
C LYS A 9 19.24 18.14 15.61
N ALA A 10 17.96 18.49 15.68
CA ALA A 10 17.44 19.68 15.01
C ALA A 10 18.30 20.89 15.42
N GLY A 11 18.99 21.51 14.45
CA GLY A 11 19.87 22.67 14.68
C GLY A 11 21.35 22.52 14.28
N SER A 12 21.84 21.34 13.85
CA SER A 12 23.19 21.26 13.26
C SER A 12 23.22 21.82 11.83
N ALA A 13 24.25 22.58 11.46
CA ALA A 13 24.43 23.04 10.07
C ALA A 13 24.50 21.83 9.12
N ALA A 14 23.70 21.86 8.05
CA ALA A 14 23.70 20.80 7.03
C ALA A 14 25.09 20.64 6.40
N SER A 15 25.51 19.40 6.16
CA SER A 15 26.80 19.11 5.52
C SER A 15 26.75 19.54 4.05
N ARG A 16 27.70 20.39 3.63
CA ARG A 16 27.82 20.80 2.22
C ARG A 16 28.23 19.58 1.38
N LEU A 17 27.42 19.25 0.38
CA LEU A 17 27.59 18.10 -0.50
C LEU A 17 27.77 18.55 -1.95
N PHE A 18 29.00 18.58 -2.43
CA PHE A 18 29.33 18.96 -3.79
C PHE A 18 29.09 17.80 -4.76
N VAL A 19 28.34 18.03 -5.84
CA VAL A 19 27.98 16.98 -6.81
C VAL A 19 28.48 17.31 -8.21
N TYR A 20 28.92 16.28 -8.93
CA TYR A 20 29.43 16.36 -10.30
C TYR A 20 28.65 15.48 -11.29
N ASN A 21 27.43 15.09 -10.88
CA ASN A 21 26.48 14.33 -11.67
C ASN A 21 25.13 15.05 -11.66
N GLY A 22 24.61 15.39 -12.84
CA GLY A 22 23.35 16.13 -13.00
C GLY A 22 22.13 15.43 -12.40
N GLY A 23 22.16 14.11 -12.22
CA GLY A 23 21.08 13.33 -11.59
C GLY A 23 20.74 13.83 -10.18
N PHE A 24 21.72 14.27 -9.40
CA PHE A 24 21.49 14.84 -8.06
C PHE A 24 20.73 16.18 -8.09
N LEU A 25 20.74 16.89 -9.22
CA LEU A 25 20.05 18.16 -9.39
C LEU A 25 18.65 17.98 -9.98
N THR A 26 18.51 17.05 -10.94
CA THR A 26 17.28 16.87 -11.72
C THR A 26 16.31 15.89 -11.08
N GLN A 27 16.79 14.90 -10.32
CA GLN A 27 15.93 13.93 -9.63
C GLN A 27 15.40 14.52 -8.31
N ARG A 28 14.22 15.14 -8.37
CA ARG A 28 13.59 15.85 -7.25
C ARG A 28 13.55 15.03 -5.96
N ARG A 29 13.17 13.74 -6.03
CA ARG A 29 13.07 12.88 -4.84
C ARG A 29 14.45 12.56 -4.25
N VAL A 30 15.44 12.21 -5.07
CA VAL A 30 16.81 11.95 -4.59
C VAL A 30 17.35 13.18 -3.86
N ARG A 31 17.21 14.36 -4.47
CA ARG A 31 17.60 15.63 -3.85
C ARG A 31 16.89 15.86 -2.52
N ARG A 32 15.59 15.60 -2.46
CA ARG A 32 14.80 15.81 -1.25
C ARG A 32 15.21 14.88 -0.11
N ILE A 33 15.46 13.60 -0.39
CA ILE A 33 15.95 12.62 0.59
C ILE A 33 17.31 13.05 1.15
N LEU A 34 18.23 13.51 0.29
CA LEU A 34 19.53 14.01 0.72
C LEU A 34 19.41 15.24 1.63
N GLN A 35 18.55 16.19 1.28
CA GLN A 35 18.28 17.38 2.10
C GLN A 35 17.72 17.01 3.47
N LEU A 36 16.71 16.14 3.52
CA LEU A 36 16.13 15.66 4.78
C LEU A 36 17.13 14.82 5.59
N SER A 37 18.09 14.19 4.93
CA SER A 37 19.20 13.47 5.57
C SER A 37 20.34 14.39 6.02
N GLY A 38 20.17 15.72 5.94
CA GLY A 38 21.15 16.70 6.42
C GLY A 38 22.23 17.09 5.42
N TYR A 39 22.06 16.79 4.13
CA TYR A 39 23.01 17.14 3.07
C TYR A 39 22.50 18.28 2.19
N ASP A 40 23.28 19.35 2.09
CA ASP A 40 22.98 20.50 1.25
C ASP A 40 23.74 20.40 -0.08
N ILE A 41 23.01 20.16 -1.17
CA ILE A 41 23.60 19.94 -2.50
C ILE A 41 24.15 21.25 -3.07
N ARG A 42 25.45 21.26 -3.38
CA ARG A 42 26.19 22.41 -3.92
C ARG A 42 26.88 22.07 -5.24
N LEU A 43 27.12 23.13 -6.01
CA LEU A 43 28.01 23.12 -7.17
C LEU A 43 29.24 23.97 -6.86
N GLY A 44 30.33 23.73 -7.58
CA GLY A 44 31.60 24.46 -7.40
C GLY A 44 32.70 23.54 -6.91
N LEU A 45 33.57 24.06 -6.03
CA LEU A 45 34.73 23.35 -5.51
C LEU A 45 34.59 23.17 -3.98
N PRO A 46 34.75 21.94 -3.47
CA PRO A 46 34.65 21.68 -2.04
C PRO A 46 35.91 22.15 -1.29
N GLN A 47 35.73 22.45 0.00
CA GLN A 47 36.79 22.62 0.99
C GLN A 47 37.07 21.28 1.72
N PRO A 48 38.20 21.11 2.42
CA PRO A 48 38.56 19.83 3.07
C PRO A 48 37.50 19.29 4.04
N GLU A 49 36.76 20.15 4.72
CA GLU A 49 35.67 19.79 5.63
C GLU A 49 34.35 19.35 4.93
N ASP A 50 34.26 19.55 3.61
CA ASP A 50 33.08 19.23 2.82
C ASP A 50 33.05 17.77 2.35
N LEU A 51 31.89 17.39 1.80
CA LEU A 51 31.70 16.10 1.15
C LEU A 51 31.50 16.24 -0.35
N VAL A 52 31.96 15.24 -1.10
CA VAL A 52 31.63 15.07 -2.50
C VAL A 52 30.67 13.90 -2.67
N GLY A 53 29.52 14.16 -3.28
CA GLY A 53 28.49 13.17 -3.56
C GLY A 53 28.72 12.46 -4.89
N ILE A 54 28.71 11.12 -4.87
CA ILE A 54 28.77 10.27 -6.06
C ILE A 54 27.66 9.23 -6.04
N TRP A 55 27.22 8.81 -7.23
CA TRP A 55 26.25 7.71 -7.34
C TRP A 55 27.01 6.39 -7.46
N GLY A 56 27.03 5.61 -6.38
CA GLY A 56 27.80 4.35 -6.24
C GLY A 56 29.13 4.37 -6.97
N ALA A 57 29.26 3.46 -7.94
CA ALA A 57 30.38 3.37 -8.89
C ALA A 57 29.93 3.62 -10.34
N SER A 58 29.06 4.61 -10.55
CA SER A 58 28.57 4.95 -11.89
C SER A 58 29.71 5.37 -12.84
N PRO A 59 29.51 5.35 -14.16
CA PRO A 59 30.53 5.80 -15.13
C PRO A 59 30.99 7.25 -14.92
N THR A 60 30.20 8.08 -14.22
CA THR A 60 30.54 9.47 -13.91
C THR A 60 31.14 9.65 -12.51
N ALA A 61 31.18 8.61 -11.68
CA ALA A 61 31.68 8.67 -10.30
C ALA A 61 33.15 9.10 -10.22
N HIS A 62 33.97 8.74 -11.22
CA HIS A 62 35.39 9.12 -11.31
C HIS A 62 35.60 10.64 -11.22
N ARG A 63 34.64 11.45 -11.70
CA ARG A 63 34.72 12.92 -11.65
C ARG A 63 34.69 13.42 -10.19
N GLY A 64 33.75 12.90 -9.41
CA GLY A 64 33.64 13.26 -8.00
C GLY A 64 34.80 12.71 -7.17
N GLN A 65 35.23 11.48 -7.45
CA GLN A 65 36.39 10.86 -6.79
C GLN A 65 37.68 11.67 -7.02
N ALA A 66 37.95 12.08 -8.25
CA ALA A 66 39.12 12.90 -8.59
C ALA A 66 39.09 14.26 -7.87
N VAL A 67 37.93 14.90 -7.76
CA VAL A 67 37.79 16.16 -7.01
C VAL A 67 38.02 15.93 -5.52
N ALA A 68 37.37 14.92 -4.93
CA ALA A 68 37.53 14.61 -3.51
C ALA A 68 39.00 14.35 -3.15
N GLN A 69 39.69 13.55 -3.97
CA GLN A 69 41.12 13.27 -3.78
C GLN A 69 41.97 14.54 -3.91
N LYS A 70 41.76 15.35 -4.96
CA LYS A 70 42.52 16.58 -5.19
C LYS A 70 42.33 17.62 -4.07
N ARG A 71 41.17 17.62 -3.42
CA ARG A 71 40.77 18.60 -2.41
C ARG A 71 40.90 18.09 -0.97
N GLY A 72 41.20 16.81 -0.78
CA GLY A 72 41.28 16.19 0.55
C GLY A 72 39.93 16.09 1.25
N CYS A 73 38.83 15.94 0.49
CA CYS A 73 37.46 15.91 1.01
C CYS A 73 36.96 14.47 1.21
N GLY A 74 35.96 14.30 2.08
CA GLY A 74 35.25 13.02 2.22
C GLY A 74 34.33 12.72 1.05
N LEU A 75 33.96 11.44 0.88
CA LEU A 75 32.98 10.99 -0.10
C LEU A 75 31.66 10.60 0.58
N LEU A 76 30.56 10.86 -0.11
CA LEU A 76 29.27 10.24 0.14
C LEU A 76 28.85 9.47 -1.10
N ARG A 77 28.72 8.15 -0.99
CA ARG A 77 28.21 7.28 -2.05
C ARG A 77 26.72 7.09 -1.83
N VAL A 78 25.95 7.41 -2.86
CA VAL A 78 24.50 7.32 -2.88
C VAL A 78 24.10 6.18 -3.81
N GLU A 79 23.21 5.31 -3.34
CA GLU A 79 22.62 4.24 -4.12
C GLU A 79 21.12 4.12 -3.87
N ASP A 80 20.42 3.44 -4.78
CA ASP A 80 19.04 3.04 -4.54
C ASP A 80 18.96 2.06 -3.35
N ALA A 81 17.97 2.23 -2.48
CA ALA A 81 17.68 1.24 -1.45
C ALA A 81 17.25 -0.11 -2.06
N PHE A 82 17.41 -1.18 -1.29
CA PHE A 82 17.10 -2.55 -1.71
C PHE A 82 15.61 -2.74 -2.06
N LEU A 83 14.71 -1.95 -1.48
CA LEU A 83 13.33 -1.82 -1.94
C LEU A 83 13.18 -0.48 -2.66
N ARG A 84 12.78 -0.50 -3.93
CA ARG A 84 12.87 0.71 -4.77
C ARG A 84 11.53 1.23 -5.26
N SER A 85 10.83 0.47 -6.11
CA SER A 85 9.74 1.01 -6.93
C SER A 85 8.97 -0.10 -7.69
N VAL A 86 7.95 0.28 -8.46
CA VAL A 86 7.26 -0.67 -9.36
C VAL A 86 8.19 -1.07 -10.52
N HIS A 87 8.67 -0.10 -11.28
CA HIS A 87 9.56 -0.27 -12.42
C HIS A 87 11.01 0.08 -12.07
N PRO A 88 12.00 -0.37 -12.88
CA PRO A 88 13.39 0.03 -12.74
C PRO A 88 13.62 1.54 -12.80
N GLY A 89 14.70 2.03 -12.19
CA GLY A 89 15.02 3.46 -12.17
C GLY A 89 15.21 4.10 -13.54
N ARG A 90 15.68 3.32 -14.51
CA ARG A 90 15.81 3.74 -15.90
C ARG A 90 14.46 4.02 -16.59
N ALA A 91 13.34 3.53 -16.02
CA ALA A 91 11.99 3.89 -16.45
C ALA A 91 11.51 5.25 -15.88
N GLY A 92 12.36 5.98 -15.15
CA GLY A 92 12.06 7.32 -14.62
C GLY A 92 11.34 7.32 -13.27
N GLU A 93 11.15 6.15 -12.65
CA GLU A 93 10.45 6.07 -11.38
C GLU A 93 11.36 6.47 -10.20
N PRO A 94 10.90 7.35 -9.29
CA PRO A 94 11.71 7.78 -8.15
C PRO A 94 11.83 6.67 -7.08
N PRO A 95 12.96 6.58 -6.36
CA PRO A 95 13.17 5.53 -5.36
C PRO A 95 12.32 5.73 -4.10
N ALA A 96 12.03 4.64 -3.37
CA ALA A 96 11.38 4.69 -2.06
C ALA A 96 12.33 5.10 -0.92
N GLY A 97 13.64 4.91 -1.11
CA GLY A 97 14.68 5.28 -0.16
C GLY A 97 16.06 5.26 -0.80
N LEU A 98 17.07 5.73 -0.05
CA LEU A 98 18.47 5.76 -0.50
C LEU A 98 19.38 5.04 0.50
N LEU A 99 20.47 4.48 0.00
CA LEU A 99 21.63 4.05 0.77
C LEU A 99 22.65 5.20 0.73
N LEU A 100 23.05 5.69 1.90
CA LEU A 100 23.98 6.81 2.05
C LEU A 100 25.22 6.32 2.81
N ASP A 101 26.33 6.12 2.11
CA ASP A 101 27.53 5.47 2.65
C ASP A 101 28.76 6.39 2.58
N ARG A 102 29.43 6.57 3.71
CA ARG A 102 30.64 7.40 3.82
C ARG A 102 31.92 6.57 3.80
N ALA A 103 31.89 5.33 4.28
CA ALA A 103 33.07 4.47 4.33
C ALA A 103 33.37 3.80 2.98
N GLY A 104 32.35 3.26 2.33
CA GLY A 104 32.48 2.44 1.12
C GLY A 104 31.18 2.38 0.32
N VAL A 105 30.91 1.28 -0.36
CA VAL A 105 29.60 1.02 -0.94
C VAL A 105 29.26 -0.45 -0.72
N HIS A 106 28.00 -0.75 -0.40
CA HIS A 106 27.57 -2.08 0.04
C HIS A 106 28.00 -3.24 -0.88
N PHE A 107 28.06 -3.03 -2.20
CA PHE A 107 28.42 -4.07 -3.16
C PHE A 107 29.93 -4.23 -3.39
N ASP A 108 30.77 -3.32 -2.88
CA ASP A 108 32.23 -3.38 -3.05
C ASP A 108 32.89 -3.97 -1.81
N ALA A 109 33.35 -5.20 -1.91
CA ALA A 109 34.03 -5.90 -0.84
C ALA A 109 35.53 -5.53 -0.74
N GLY A 110 36.08 -4.68 -1.61
CA GLY A 110 37.45 -4.18 -1.52
C GLY A 110 37.71 -3.33 -0.28
N VAL A 111 36.68 -2.62 0.20
CA VAL A 111 36.75 -1.76 1.40
C VAL A 111 35.52 -1.97 2.29
N PRO A 112 35.63 -1.83 3.63
CA PRO A 112 34.45 -1.89 4.50
C PRO A 112 33.46 -0.76 4.19
N SER A 113 32.22 -1.13 3.92
CA SER A 113 31.07 -0.20 3.82
C SER A 113 30.49 0.13 5.20
N ASP A 114 29.68 1.18 5.29
CA ASP A 114 28.93 1.48 6.51
C ASP A 114 27.98 0.32 6.87
N LEU A 115 27.38 -0.34 5.86
CA LEU A 115 26.58 -1.55 6.06
C LEU A 115 27.42 -2.72 6.60
N GLU A 116 28.63 -2.95 6.07
CA GLU A 116 29.50 -4.01 6.56
C GLU A 116 29.93 -3.75 8.01
N GLN A 117 30.25 -2.51 8.36
CA GLN A 117 30.56 -2.13 9.75
C GLN A 117 29.38 -2.35 10.67
N LEU A 118 28.15 -2.01 10.23
CA LEU A 118 26.93 -2.25 10.97
C LEU A 118 26.72 -3.76 11.22
N LEU A 119 26.86 -4.59 10.17
CA LEU A 119 26.75 -6.05 10.28
C LEU A 119 27.82 -6.64 11.19
N ALA A 120 29.04 -6.11 11.15
CA ALA A 120 30.15 -6.60 11.97
C ALA A 120 30.02 -6.24 13.46
N SER A 121 29.56 -5.02 13.77
CA SER A 121 29.74 -4.43 15.11
C SER A 121 28.45 -4.12 15.86
N HIS A 122 27.31 -3.93 15.19
CA HIS A 122 26.05 -3.62 15.87
C HIS A 122 25.54 -4.84 16.65
N PRO A 123 25.06 -4.70 17.90
CA PRO A 123 24.62 -5.83 18.73
C PRO A 123 23.61 -6.74 18.02
N LEU A 124 22.56 -6.16 17.41
CA LEU A 124 21.52 -6.87 16.65
C LEU A 124 20.83 -7.99 17.48
N ASP A 125 20.66 -7.74 18.77
CA ASP A 125 20.05 -8.63 19.77
C ASP A 125 18.77 -8.05 20.40
N ASP A 126 18.42 -6.81 20.07
CA ASP A 126 17.16 -6.17 20.49
C ASP A 126 15.93 -6.96 19.99
N ALA A 127 15.12 -7.45 20.93
CA ALA A 127 13.98 -8.31 20.65
C ALA A 127 12.90 -7.61 19.81
N HIS A 128 12.74 -6.30 19.97
CA HIS A 128 11.81 -5.50 19.20
C HIS A 128 12.27 -5.35 17.74
N LEU A 129 13.54 -5.01 17.50
CA LEU A 129 14.13 -4.94 16.17
C LEU A 129 14.08 -6.29 15.44
N MET A 130 14.37 -7.40 16.13
CA MET A 130 14.29 -8.74 15.54
C MET A 130 12.86 -9.12 15.18
N ARG A 131 11.88 -8.67 15.96
CA ARG A 131 10.45 -8.85 15.65
C ARG A 131 10.06 -8.03 14.42
N ARG A 132 10.38 -6.73 14.38
CA ARG A 132 10.18 -5.86 13.21
C ARG A 132 10.78 -6.48 11.95
N ALA A 133 12.00 -7.02 12.04
CA ALA A 133 12.66 -7.68 10.91
C ALA A 133 11.89 -8.92 10.42
N ARG A 134 11.43 -9.80 11.32
CA ARG A 134 10.64 -10.98 10.93
C ARG A 134 9.29 -10.60 10.32
N ASP A 135 8.60 -9.63 10.93
CA ASP A 135 7.29 -9.17 10.45
C ASP A 135 7.42 -8.51 9.08
N ALA A 136 8.44 -7.68 8.87
CA ALA A 136 8.72 -7.06 7.57
C ALA A 136 9.08 -8.10 6.50
N VAL A 137 9.86 -9.14 6.82
CA VAL A 137 10.13 -10.25 5.87
C VAL A 137 8.85 -11.01 5.51
N ALA A 138 8.02 -11.34 6.50
CA ALA A 138 6.73 -11.99 6.27
C ALA A 138 5.82 -11.14 5.38
N ARG A 139 5.79 -9.82 5.62
CA ARG A 139 5.03 -8.84 4.83
C ARG A 139 5.55 -8.73 3.40
N LEU A 140 6.87 -8.66 3.19
CA LEU A 140 7.47 -8.67 1.85
C LEU A 140 7.07 -9.94 1.07
N LYS A 141 7.11 -11.11 1.72
CA LYS A 141 6.69 -12.38 1.10
C LYS A 141 5.20 -12.36 0.75
N ALA A 142 4.33 -11.99 1.69
CA ALA A 142 2.88 -11.99 1.50
C ALA A 142 2.42 -11.00 0.41
N ALA A 143 3.05 -9.83 0.32
CA ALA A 143 2.74 -8.83 -0.72
C ALA A 143 3.49 -9.06 -2.05
N HIS A 144 4.35 -10.09 -2.10
CA HIS A 144 5.26 -10.38 -3.20
C HIS A 144 6.08 -9.14 -3.60
N LEU A 145 6.81 -8.57 -2.63
CA LEU A 145 7.62 -7.36 -2.81
C LEU A 145 9.09 -7.69 -3.03
N SER A 146 9.70 -7.04 -4.01
CA SER A 146 11.12 -7.14 -4.39
C SER A 146 11.66 -5.73 -4.73
N LYS A 147 12.93 -5.59 -5.15
CA LYS A 147 13.49 -4.31 -5.61
C LYS A 147 12.60 -3.62 -6.64
N TYR A 148 12.12 -4.39 -7.61
CA TYR A 148 11.20 -3.98 -8.66
C TYR A 148 9.98 -4.91 -8.65
N ASN A 149 8.79 -4.35 -8.89
CA ASN A 149 7.51 -5.00 -8.57
C ASN A 149 6.52 -5.02 -9.75
N ALA A 150 7.00 -4.76 -10.97
CA ALA A 150 6.20 -4.77 -12.19
C ALA A 150 5.89 -6.20 -12.69
N PHE A 151 5.19 -6.99 -11.87
CA PHE A 151 4.72 -8.35 -12.18
C PHE A 151 3.38 -8.64 -11.48
N ASP A 152 2.60 -9.57 -12.03
CA ASP A 152 1.44 -10.13 -11.33
C ASP A 152 1.84 -11.39 -10.54
N PRO A 153 1.56 -11.47 -9.24
CA PRO A 153 1.71 -12.71 -8.48
C PRO A 153 0.88 -13.88 -9.01
N GLU A 154 -0.20 -13.61 -9.77
CA GLU A 154 -1.04 -14.64 -10.40
C GLU A 154 -0.49 -15.11 -11.76
N ASP A 155 0.55 -14.48 -12.30
CA ASP A 155 1.16 -14.94 -13.56
C ASP A 155 1.81 -16.33 -13.36
N PRO A 156 1.69 -17.25 -14.34
CA PRO A 156 2.17 -18.62 -14.18
C PRO A 156 3.69 -18.66 -13.98
N VAL A 157 4.12 -19.44 -12.99
CA VAL A 157 5.52 -19.73 -12.72
C VAL A 157 5.91 -21.10 -13.29
N PRO A 158 7.21 -21.36 -13.56
CA PRO A 158 7.67 -22.68 -13.96
C PRO A 158 7.35 -23.74 -12.90
N GLU A 159 7.04 -24.96 -13.36
CA GLU A 159 6.84 -26.12 -12.47
C GLU A 159 8.02 -26.29 -11.51
N PRO A 160 7.79 -26.50 -10.19
CA PRO A 160 8.84 -26.65 -9.18
C PRO A 160 9.87 -27.75 -9.48
N GLY A 161 11.03 -27.68 -8.84
CA GLY A 161 12.10 -28.69 -8.96
C GLY A 161 13.29 -28.26 -9.81
N TYR A 162 13.43 -26.95 -10.09
CA TYR A 162 14.54 -26.40 -10.88
C TYR A 162 15.63 -25.75 -10.02
N VAL A 163 16.82 -25.61 -10.59
CA VAL A 163 17.87 -24.75 -10.07
C VAL A 163 17.73 -23.36 -10.70
N LEU A 164 17.78 -22.33 -9.87
CA LEU A 164 17.68 -20.95 -10.31
C LEU A 164 19.08 -20.33 -10.42
N VAL A 165 19.44 -19.86 -11.61
CA VAL A 165 20.70 -19.13 -11.86
C VAL A 165 20.36 -17.67 -12.14
N ALA A 166 20.81 -16.77 -11.28
CA ALA A 166 20.55 -15.35 -11.40
C ALA A 166 21.46 -14.71 -12.46
N ASP A 167 20.89 -14.24 -13.57
CA ASP A 167 21.58 -13.35 -14.49
C ASP A 167 21.65 -11.92 -13.92
N GLN A 168 22.59 -11.12 -14.43
CA GLN A 168 22.74 -9.70 -14.07
C GLN A 168 22.92 -8.85 -15.33
N ALA A 169 22.66 -7.56 -15.22
CA ALA A 169 22.98 -6.64 -16.30
C ALA A 169 24.50 -6.61 -16.53
N ARG A 170 24.93 -6.66 -17.80
CA ARG A 170 26.34 -6.63 -18.18
C ARG A 170 26.99 -5.34 -17.71
N ASP A 171 28.17 -5.43 -17.10
CA ASP A 171 28.93 -4.32 -16.50
C ASP A 171 28.22 -3.71 -15.28
N ASP A 172 27.40 -4.48 -14.57
CA ASP A 172 26.89 -4.06 -13.26
C ASP A 172 28.05 -3.78 -12.31
N ALA A 173 27.98 -2.66 -11.59
CA ALA A 173 28.99 -2.24 -10.64
C ALA A 173 29.25 -3.31 -9.56
N SER A 174 28.23 -4.05 -9.14
CA SER A 174 28.39 -5.13 -8.14
C SER A 174 29.18 -6.32 -8.70
N VAL A 175 29.06 -6.59 -10.00
CA VAL A 175 29.80 -7.66 -10.69
C VAL A 175 31.26 -7.25 -10.85
N THR A 176 31.52 -6.03 -11.33
CA THR A 176 32.87 -5.49 -11.45
C THR A 176 33.58 -5.43 -10.09
N ALA A 177 32.89 -5.00 -9.03
CA ALA A 177 33.45 -4.96 -7.68
C ALA A 177 33.73 -6.35 -7.09
N SER A 178 32.97 -7.37 -7.53
CA SER A 178 33.24 -8.77 -7.22
C SER A 178 34.37 -9.38 -8.06
N ARG A 179 35.01 -8.61 -8.96
CA ARG A 179 36.04 -9.08 -9.91
C ARG A 179 35.53 -10.24 -10.78
N ALA A 180 34.25 -10.25 -11.08
CA ALA A 180 33.62 -11.26 -11.91
C ALA A 180 33.42 -10.74 -13.34
N ASP A 181 33.47 -11.64 -14.30
CA ASP A 181 33.28 -11.40 -15.73
C ASP A 181 32.41 -12.52 -16.33
N ARG A 182 32.27 -12.54 -17.67
CA ARG A 182 31.49 -13.58 -18.36
C ARG A 182 31.97 -15.00 -18.04
N ALA A 183 33.28 -15.23 -17.90
CA ALA A 183 33.81 -16.55 -17.60
C ALA A 183 33.33 -17.02 -16.21
N ARG A 184 33.31 -16.13 -15.22
CA ARG A 184 32.77 -16.44 -13.88
C ARG A 184 31.26 -16.78 -13.91
N PHE A 185 30.48 -16.14 -14.76
CA PHE A 185 29.07 -16.54 -14.96
C PHE A 185 28.97 -17.94 -15.59
N LEU A 186 29.74 -18.23 -16.65
CA LEU A 186 29.73 -19.57 -17.26
C LEU A 186 30.19 -20.67 -16.30
N GLU A 187 31.18 -20.39 -15.46
CA GLU A 187 31.58 -21.28 -14.36
C GLU A 187 30.42 -21.53 -13.39
N MET A 188 29.75 -20.47 -12.90
CA MET A 188 28.57 -20.60 -12.04
C MET A 188 27.47 -21.48 -12.69
N LEU A 189 27.23 -21.34 -13.99
CA LEU A 189 26.26 -22.18 -14.72
C LEU A 189 26.70 -23.64 -14.82
N ALA A 190 28.00 -23.90 -14.98
CA ALA A 190 28.54 -25.26 -14.98
C ALA A 190 28.38 -25.91 -13.59
N PHE A 191 28.76 -25.22 -12.52
CA PHE A 191 28.56 -25.70 -11.15
C PHE A 191 27.08 -25.98 -10.83
N ALA A 192 26.18 -25.09 -11.24
CA ALA A 192 24.73 -25.29 -11.06
C ALA A 192 24.23 -26.60 -11.70
N GLN A 193 24.84 -27.00 -12.81
CA GLN A 193 24.53 -28.26 -13.50
C GLN A 193 25.19 -29.47 -12.82
N GLU A 194 26.44 -29.35 -12.39
CA GLU A 194 27.20 -30.42 -11.75
C GLU A 194 26.68 -30.76 -10.35
N GLU A 195 26.39 -29.74 -9.53
CA GLU A 195 25.90 -29.90 -8.15
C GLU A 195 24.43 -30.40 -8.10
N HIS A 196 23.68 -30.29 -9.21
CA HIS A 196 22.28 -30.73 -9.31
C HIS A 196 22.03 -31.60 -10.57
N PRO A 197 22.58 -32.83 -10.62
CA PRO A 197 22.38 -33.72 -11.74
C PRO A 197 20.90 -34.13 -11.86
N GLY A 198 20.26 -33.74 -12.96
CA GLY A 198 18.90 -34.12 -13.32
C GLY A 198 17.87 -33.00 -13.17
N ALA A 199 18.21 -31.92 -12.46
CA ALA A 199 17.34 -30.76 -12.35
C ALA A 199 17.37 -29.91 -13.63
N ARG A 200 16.23 -29.28 -13.96
CA ARG A 200 16.19 -28.17 -14.93
C ARG A 200 16.95 -26.98 -14.36
N VAL A 201 17.67 -26.26 -15.20
CA VAL A 201 18.38 -25.03 -14.79
C VAL A 201 17.71 -23.84 -15.45
N LEU A 202 17.11 -22.96 -14.65
CA LEU A 202 16.47 -21.75 -15.12
C LEU A 202 17.40 -20.56 -14.92
N ILE A 203 17.86 -19.99 -16.03
CA ILE A 203 18.59 -18.72 -16.02
C ILE A 203 17.56 -17.60 -15.94
N LYS A 204 17.42 -16.97 -14.77
CA LYS A 204 16.50 -15.83 -14.59
C LYS A 204 17.12 -14.58 -15.19
N THR A 205 16.57 -14.13 -16.31
CA THR A 205 16.99 -12.88 -16.96
C THR A 205 16.70 -11.67 -16.08
N HIS A 206 17.64 -10.74 -16.01
CA HIS A 206 17.50 -9.50 -15.24
C HIS A 206 16.41 -8.58 -15.82
N PRO A 207 15.58 -7.90 -15.01
CA PRO A 207 14.51 -7.02 -15.51
C PRO A 207 14.98 -5.89 -16.44
N GLU A 208 16.18 -5.33 -16.26
CA GLU A 208 16.71 -4.34 -17.21
C GLU A 208 17.01 -4.94 -18.58
N THR A 209 17.44 -6.21 -18.62
CA THR A 209 17.70 -6.94 -19.87
C THR A 209 16.41 -7.24 -20.61
N LEU A 210 15.37 -7.65 -19.89
CA LEU A 210 14.04 -7.89 -20.46
C LEU A 210 13.45 -6.66 -21.14
N HIS A 211 13.70 -5.47 -20.60
CA HIS A 211 13.24 -4.21 -21.17
C HIS A 211 14.21 -3.59 -22.18
N GLY A 212 15.31 -4.28 -22.53
CA GLY A 212 16.27 -3.81 -23.53
C GLY A 212 17.17 -2.65 -23.07
N TYR A 213 17.23 -2.36 -21.77
CA TYR A 213 18.07 -1.27 -21.26
C TYR A 213 19.57 -1.63 -21.24
N ARG A 214 19.90 -2.89 -20.95
CA ARG A 214 21.28 -3.42 -20.92
C ARG A 214 21.27 -4.90 -21.32
N ALA A 215 22.32 -5.39 -21.97
CA ALA A 215 22.47 -6.83 -22.22
C ALA A 215 22.71 -7.60 -20.90
N GLY A 216 22.37 -8.89 -20.87
CA GLY A 216 22.71 -9.80 -19.77
C GLY A 216 24.11 -10.42 -19.90
N TYR A 217 24.52 -11.19 -18.88
CA TYR A 217 25.68 -12.06 -18.98
C TYR A 217 25.34 -13.37 -19.69
N TYR A 218 24.08 -13.82 -19.72
CA TYR A 218 23.65 -14.96 -20.54
C TYR A 218 22.86 -14.53 -21.78
N GLY A 219 22.84 -15.40 -22.79
CA GLY A 219 22.04 -15.26 -24.00
C GLY A 219 21.49 -16.61 -24.48
N ALA A 220 20.84 -16.61 -25.65
CA ALA A 220 20.19 -17.81 -26.18
C ALA A 220 21.16 -18.99 -26.38
N GLY A 221 22.44 -18.73 -26.67
CA GLY A 221 23.46 -19.77 -26.83
C GLY A 221 23.81 -20.51 -25.54
N ASP A 222 23.49 -19.95 -24.37
CA ASP A 222 23.74 -20.59 -23.06
C ASP A 222 22.58 -21.52 -22.64
N ALA A 223 21.41 -21.42 -23.29
CA ALA A 223 20.23 -22.23 -23.00
C ALA A 223 20.24 -23.51 -23.85
N GLN A 224 21.01 -24.51 -23.41
CA GLN A 224 21.14 -25.80 -24.10
C GLN A 224 20.76 -26.98 -23.19
N GLY A 225 20.17 -28.02 -23.79
CA GLY A 225 19.76 -29.23 -23.08
C GLY A 225 18.71 -28.94 -22.00
N ARG A 226 19.09 -29.11 -20.73
CA ARG A 226 18.24 -28.85 -19.55
C ARG A 226 18.32 -27.42 -19.01
N VAL A 227 19.12 -26.56 -19.65
CA VAL A 227 19.26 -25.15 -19.30
C VAL A 227 18.29 -24.33 -20.14
N GLU A 228 17.48 -23.52 -19.48
CA GLU A 228 16.46 -22.67 -20.10
C GLU A 228 16.66 -21.21 -19.69
N LEU A 229 16.55 -20.30 -20.65
CA LEU A 229 16.50 -18.87 -20.35
C LEU A 229 15.07 -18.50 -19.96
N PHE A 230 14.88 -18.08 -18.72
CA PHE A 230 13.57 -17.70 -18.20
C PHE A 230 13.39 -16.17 -18.21
N THR A 231 12.60 -15.71 -19.16
CA THR A 231 12.33 -14.28 -19.44
C THR A 231 11.03 -13.76 -18.82
N GLY A 232 10.33 -14.58 -18.04
CA GLY A 232 9.10 -14.18 -17.35
C GLY A 232 9.33 -13.04 -16.34
N SER A 233 8.40 -12.09 -16.33
CA SER A 233 8.28 -11.07 -15.27
C SER A 233 7.30 -11.58 -14.22
N VAL A 234 7.79 -12.47 -13.35
CA VAL A 234 7.01 -13.12 -12.28
C VAL A 234 7.55 -12.74 -10.91
N SER A 235 6.78 -13.04 -9.87
CA SER A 235 7.18 -12.87 -8.46
C SER A 235 8.48 -13.62 -8.14
N PRO A 236 9.54 -12.92 -7.67
CA PRO A 236 10.76 -13.56 -7.19
C PRO A 236 10.51 -14.56 -6.05
N TRP A 237 9.57 -14.28 -5.15
CA TRP A 237 9.21 -15.19 -4.05
C TRP A 237 8.64 -16.51 -4.55
N ALA A 238 7.79 -16.47 -5.59
CA ALA A 238 7.16 -17.66 -6.14
C ALA A 238 8.18 -18.49 -6.95
N LEU A 239 9.08 -17.79 -7.65
CA LEU A 239 10.20 -18.42 -8.35
C LEU A 239 11.20 -19.07 -7.38
N LEU A 240 11.44 -18.45 -6.22
CA LEU A 240 12.30 -19.01 -5.19
C LEU A 240 11.65 -20.21 -4.49
N GLU A 241 10.32 -20.21 -4.32
CA GLU A 241 9.59 -21.35 -3.72
C GLU A 241 9.67 -22.62 -4.57
N GLY A 242 9.67 -22.48 -5.90
CA GLY A 242 9.84 -23.62 -6.82
C GLY A 242 11.28 -24.10 -7.00
N ALA A 243 12.27 -23.34 -6.51
CA ALA A 243 13.68 -23.66 -6.72
C ALA A 243 14.22 -24.67 -5.69
N VAL A 244 15.10 -25.57 -6.12
CA VAL A 244 15.85 -26.50 -5.24
C VAL A 244 17.28 -26.04 -4.95
N GLY A 245 17.77 -25.05 -5.70
CA GLY A 245 19.07 -24.42 -5.53
C GLY A 245 19.08 -23.04 -6.17
N VAL A 246 19.85 -22.11 -5.60
CA VAL A 246 19.95 -20.72 -6.11
C VAL A 246 21.42 -20.33 -6.24
N TYR A 247 21.79 -19.88 -7.44
CA TYR A 247 23.15 -19.52 -7.82
C TYR A 247 23.20 -18.05 -8.22
N THR A 248 24.19 -17.33 -7.72
CA THR A 248 24.38 -15.93 -8.06
C THR A 248 25.83 -15.50 -7.96
N VAL A 249 26.22 -14.53 -8.79
CA VAL A 249 27.49 -13.81 -8.61
C VAL A 249 27.32 -12.78 -7.49
N SER A 250 26.52 -11.74 -7.72
CA SER A 250 26.36 -10.64 -6.76
C SER A 250 24.97 -10.01 -6.76
N SER A 251 23.99 -10.69 -7.36
CA SER A 251 22.64 -10.16 -7.54
C SER A 251 21.94 -9.99 -6.21
N GLN A 252 21.16 -8.92 -6.04
CA GLN A 252 20.29 -8.78 -4.87
C GLN A 252 19.31 -9.97 -4.72
N LEU A 253 19.00 -10.68 -5.81
CA LEU A 253 18.18 -11.90 -5.76
C LEU A 253 18.77 -12.98 -4.81
N GLY A 254 20.09 -13.00 -4.59
CA GLY A 254 20.70 -13.87 -3.59
C GLY A 254 20.36 -13.48 -2.16
N PHE A 255 20.25 -12.19 -1.85
CA PHE A 255 19.73 -11.72 -0.56
C PHE A 255 18.26 -12.12 -0.39
N GLU A 256 17.44 -11.94 -1.42
CA GLU A 256 16.03 -12.36 -1.40
C GLU A 256 15.88 -13.88 -1.24
N ALA A 257 16.77 -14.67 -1.84
CA ALA A 257 16.84 -16.12 -1.65
C ALA A 257 17.11 -16.50 -0.19
N ILE A 258 18.05 -15.81 0.48
CA ILE A 258 18.31 -16.00 1.93
C ILE A 258 17.03 -15.75 2.74
N LEU A 259 16.30 -14.68 2.43
CA LEU A 259 15.04 -14.35 3.11
C LEU A 259 13.95 -15.39 2.83
N ALA A 260 13.90 -15.95 1.63
CA ALA A 260 12.98 -17.00 1.22
C ALA A 260 13.29 -18.38 1.81
N GLY A 261 14.43 -18.54 2.48
CA GLY A 261 14.80 -19.79 3.15
C GLY A 261 15.98 -20.54 2.53
N HIS A 262 16.49 -20.08 1.38
CA HIS A 262 17.62 -20.70 0.69
C HIS A 262 18.96 -20.40 1.37
N LYS A 263 19.96 -21.22 1.03
CA LYS A 263 21.38 -20.94 1.26
C LYS A 263 22.05 -20.83 -0.11
N PRO A 264 22.04 -19.65 -0.76
CA PRO A 264 22.48 -19.53 -2.14
C PRO A 264 23.98 -19.82 -2.29
N ARG A 265 24.39 -20.40 -3.44
CA ARG A 265 25.78 -20.56 -3.85
C ARG A 265 26.24 -19.25 -4.50
N VAL A 266 27.27 -18.62 -3.92
CA VAL A 266 27.68 -17.24 -4.28
C VAL A 266 29.08 -17.24 -4.88
N PHE A 267 29.19 -16.78 -6.13
CA PHE A 267 30.42 -16.74 -6.93
C PHE A 267 31.11 -15.36 -6.94
N GLY A 268 30.50 -14.35 -6.31
CA GLY A 268 31.07 -13.02 -6.10
C GLY A 268 31.19 -12.67 -4.61
N GLN A 269 31.24 -11.37 -4.29
CA GLN A 269 31.36 -10.88 -2.92
C GLN A 269 30.28 -9.83 -2.55
N PRO A 270 28.98 -10.08 -2.80
CA PRO A 270 27.92 -9.15 -2.46
C PRO A 270 27.84 -8.88 -0.95
N PHE A 271 27.11 -7.84 -0.53
CA PHE A 271 27.02 -7.40 0.86
C PHE A 271 26.58 -8.51 1.85
N TYR A 272 25.77 -9.47 1.37
CA TYR A 272 25.20 -10.56 2.16
C TYR A 272 26.10 -11.81 2.23
N ALA A 273 27.19 -11.88 1.47
CA ALA A 273 28.15 -12.98 1.52
C ALA A 273 29.11 -12.85 2.72
N GLY A 274 29.55 -13.97 3.28
CA GLY A 274 30.51 -14.03 4.39
C GLY A 274 29.89 -14.00 5.80
N TRP A 275 28.56 -14.06 5.92
CA TRP A 275 27.87 -13.99 7.22
C TRP A 275 27.26 -15.33 7.69
N GLY A 276 27.60 -16.43 7.00
CA GLY A 276 27.11 -17.78 7.31
C GLY A 276 25.73 -18.14 6.77
N LEU A 277 25.13 -17.28 5.94
CA LEU A 277 23.79 -17.47 5.35
C LEU A 277 23.81 -17.91 3.87
N SER A 278 25.00 -18.05 3.28
CA SER A 278 25.25 -18.47 1.91
C SER A 278 26.38 -19.50 1.84
N ALA A 279 26.54 -20.17 0.70
CA ALA A 279 27.68 -21.00 0.36
C ALA A 279 28.62 -20.22 -0.55
N ASP A 280 29.54 -19.46 0.06
CA ASP A 280 30.40 -18.51 -0.63
C ASP A 280 31.64 -19.18 -1.22
N ASP A 281 31.97 -18.87 -2.48
CA ASP A 281 33.20 -19.34 -3.14
C ASP A 281 34.45 -18.65 -2.57
N ALA A 282 34.37 -17.32 -2.42
CA ALA A 282 35.47 -16.52 -1.90
C ALA A 282 34.94 -15.39 -1.00
N PRO A 283 34.48 -15.66 0.24
CA PRO A 283 33.99 -14.60 1.12
C PRO A 283 35.13 -13.68 1.59
N PRO A 284 34.87 -12.39 1.84
CA PRO A 284 35.89 -11.49 2.41
C PRO A 284 36.35 -11.96 3.80
N ALA A 285 37.66 -12.18 3.99
CA ALA A 285 38.24 -12.78 5.20
C ALA A 285 37.92 -12.04 6.52
N ARG A 286 37.59 -10.75 6.44
CA ARG A 286 37.20 -9.91 7.59
C ARG A 286 35.75 -10.11 8.05
N ARG A 287 34.88 -10.71 7.23
CA ARG A 287 33.50 -11.05 7.59
C ARG A 287 33.51 -12.40 8.31
N GLN A 288 33.69 -12.37 9.62
CA GLN A 288 33.81 -13.59 10.46
C GLN A 288 32.59 -13.86 11.34
N ARG A 289 31.71 -12.86 11.50
CA ARG A 289 30.50 -12.98 12.31
C ARG A 289 29.47 -13.84 11.60
N ARG A 290 28.81 -14.73 12.35
CA ARG A 290 27.62 -15.44 11.87
C ARG A 290 26.36 -14.68 12.25
N LEU A 291 25.48 -14.44 11.27
CA LEU A 291 24.24 -13.71 11.45
C LEU A 291 23.03 -14.62 11.22
N THR A 292 21.92 -14.30 11.88
CA THR A 292 20.61 -14.83 11.49
C THR A 292 20.03 -14.01 10.33
N ARG A 293 19.04 -14.58 9.61
CA ARG A 293 18.31 -13.87 8.55
C ARG A 293 17.71 -12.55 9.04
N ALA A 294 17.13 -12.57 10.24
CA ALA A 294 16.54 -11.39 10.87
C ALA A 294 17.59 -10.31 11.16
N GLN A 295 18.79 -10.69 11.59
CA GLN A 295 19.88 -9.74 11.85
C GLN A 295 20.42 -9.11 10.57
N LEU A 296 20.66 -9.92 9.53
CA LEU A 296 21.06 -9.41 8.22
C LEU A 296 20.00 -8.46 7.65
N PHE A 297 18.72 -8.83 7.75
CA PHE A 297 17.61 -7.99 7.32
C PHE A 297 17.51 -6.69 8.11
N ALA A 298 17.60 -6.74 9.44
CA ALA A 298 17.52 -5.55 10.29
C ALA A 298 18.58 -4.52 9.92
N ALA A 299 19.83 -4.96 9.73
CA ALA A 299 20.90 -4.09 9.29
C ALA A 299 20.64 -3.53 7.88
N ALA A 300 20.36 -4.39 6.90
CA ALA A 300 20.26 -4.01 5.49
C ALA A 300 19.00 -3.20 5.13
N MET A 301 17.88 -3.42 5.82
CA MET A 301 16.56 -2.89 5.44
C MET A 301 15.97 -1.90 6.45
N ILE A 302 16.34 -1.99 7.74
CA ILE A 302 15.78 -1.10 8.78
C ILE A 302 16.79 -0.01 9.14
N LEU A 303 18.02 -0.39 9.50
CA LEU A 303 18.99 0.53 10.09
C LEU A 303 19.81 1.31 9.05
N TYR A 304 20.21 0.66 7.96
CA TYR A 304 21.11 1.25 6.97
C TYR A 304 20.44 2.21 5.98
N PRO A 305 19.26 1.90 5.39
CA PRO A 305 18.64 2.79 4.42
C PRO A 305 18.03 4.05 5.05
N LYS A 306 17.89 5.10 4.24
CA LYS A 306 17.03 6.26 4.53
C LYS A 306 15.75 6.14 3.70
N TRP A 307 14.65 5.81 4.36
CA TRP A 307 13.32 5.71 3.76
C TRP A 307 12.64 7.07 3.72
N TYR A 308 11.76 7.27 2.73
CA TYR A 308 11.10 8.54 2.49
C TYR A 308 9.60 8.39 2.32
N ASP A 309 8.85 9.21 3.03
CA ASP A 309 7.41 9.33 2.87
C ASP A 309 7.07 10.48 1.90
N PRO A 310 6.66 10.20 0.65
CA PRO A 310 6.31 11.25 -0.30
C PRO A 310 5.04 12.02 0.06
N PHE A 311 4.22 11.53 0.99
CA PHE A 311 2.97 12.15 1.38
C PHE A 311 3.14 13.18 2.50
N ARG A 312 4.06 12.92 3.43
CA ARG A 312 4.42 13.83 4.53
C ARG A 312 5.67 14.67 4.24
N ASP A 313 6.43 14.32 3.20
CA ASP A 313 7.69 14.97 2.82
C ASP A 313 8.73 14.93 3.95
N GLU A 314 8.91 13.75 4.53
CA GLU A 314 9.84 13.49 5.63
C GLU A 314 10.54 12.13 5.48
N LEU A 315 11.63 11.93 6.24
CA LEU A 315 12.21 10.60 6.40
C LEU A 315 11.30 9.76 7.29
N CYS A 316 11.19 8.48 6.98
CA CYS A 316 10.30 7.57 7.71
C CYS A 316 11.00 6.24 8.04
N GLU A 317 10.28 5.39 8.77
CA GLU A 317 10.68 4.00 9.02
C GLU A 317 10.30 3.08 7.85
N LEU A 318 10.90 1.89 7.79
CA LEU A 318 10.63 0.89 6.74
C LEU A 318 9.13 0.58 6.58
N GLU A 319 8.40 0.49 7.69
CA GLU A 319 6.97 0.13 7.70
C GLU A 319 6.13 1.12 6.91
N THR A 320 6.42 2.43 7.03
CA THR A 320 5.73 3.47 6.25
C THR A 320 6.08 3.38 4.77
N ALA A 321 7.34 3.08 4.44
CA ALA A 321 7.73 2.85 3.04
C ALA A 321 7.02 1.61 2.45
N LEU A 322 6.84 0.54 3.24
CA LEU A 322 6.07 -0.64 2.84
C LEU A 322 4.59 -0.30 2.62
N ASP A 323 3.96 0.44 3.55
CA ASP A 323 2.56 0.89 3.39
C ASP A 323 2.36 1.65 2.06
N ASN A 324 3.27 2.59 1.79
CA ASN A 324 3.24 3.41 0.58
C ASN A 324 3.45 2.58 -0.69
N LEU A 325 4.42 1.66 -0.68
CA LEU A 325 4.75 0.87 -1.84
C LEU A 325 3.68 -0.19 -2.15
N GLU A 326 3.09 -0.82 -1.13
CA GLU A 326 1.97 -1.76 -1.29
C GLU A 326 0.75 -1.09 -1.91
N ALA A 327 0.38 0.11 -1.46
CA ALA A 327 -0.71 0.86 -2.06
C ALA A 327 -0.47 1.14 -3.55
N LYS A 328 0.76 1.55 -3.89
CA LYS A 328 1.17 1.81 -5.27
C LYS A 328 1.16 0.56 -6.14
N ILE A 329 1.73 -0.55 -5.66
CA ILE A 329 1.80 -1.81 -6.40
C ILE A 329 0.41 -2.41 -6.57
N ARG A 330 -0.44 -2.38 -5.54
CA ARG A 330 -1.82 -2.85 -5.64
C ARG A 330 -2.58 -2.08 -6.72
N ALA A 331 -2.46 -0.76 -6.75
CA ALA A 331 -3.07 0.06 -7.79
C ALA A 331 -2.53 -0.30 -9.18
N TRP A 332 -1.21 -0.38 -9.34
CA TRP A 332 -0.58 -0.78 -10.60
C TRP A 332 -1.06 -2.16 -11.08
N ARG A 333 -1.05 -3.17 -10.20
CA ARG A 333 -1.47 -4.55 -10.54
C ARG A 333 -2.90 -4.57 -11.07
N GLN A 334 -3.81 -3.84 -10.45
CA GLN A 334 -5.20 -3.77 -10.88
C GLN A 334 -5.38 -2.97 -12.18
N ASP A 335 -4.60 -1.91 -12.38
CA ASP A 335 -4.81 -0.93 -13.44
C ASP A 335 -3.97 -1.19 -14.70
N ARG A 336 -2.94 -2.06 -14.65
CA ARG A 336 -1.96 -2.29 -15.72
C ARG A 336 -2.57 -2.69 -17.07
N ARG A 337 -3.71 -3.39 -17.06
CA ARG A 337 -4.43 -3.78 -18.30
C ARG A 337 -5.36 -2.67 -18.81
N GLY A 338 -5.54 -1.60 -18.03
CA GLY A 338 -6.49 -0.52 -18.27
C GLY A 338 -7.92 -0.93 -17.94
N TRP A 339 -8.81 0.07 -17.95
CA TRP A 339 -10.20 -0.11 -17.58
C TRP A 339 -11.18 0.39 -18.64
N ALA A 340 -12.26 -0.37 -18.82
CA ALA A 340 -13.52 0.07 -19.41
C ALA A 340 -14.55 0.23 -18.28
N ALA A 341 -15.18 1.38 -18.17
CA ALA A 341 -16.03 1.75 -17.04
C ALA A 341 -17.44 2.15 -17.49
N SER A 342 -18.43 1.44 -16.95
CA SER A 342 -19.87 1.62 -17.21
C SER A 342 -20.60 2.16 -15.97
N GLY A 343 -21.76 2.79 -16.16
CA GLY A 343 -22.55 3.35 -15.06
C GLY A 343 -21.91 4.56 -14.37
N MET A 344 -20.93 5.20 -15.00
CA MET A 344 -20.15 6.28 -14.40
C MET A 344 -20.75 7.66 -14.73
N ARG A 345 -21.32 8.33 -13.72
CA ARG A 345 -21.80 9.73 -13.85
C ARG A 345 -20.69 10.62 -14.39
N MET A 346 -21.00 11.55 -15.30
CA MET A 346 -20.02 12.41 -15.98
C MET A 346 -19.07 13.13 -15.01
N TRP A 347 -19.60 13.68 -13.92
CA TRP A 347 -18.78 14.39 -12.93
C TRP A 347 -17.77 13.48 -12.21
N LYS A 348 -18.06 12.18 -12.07
CA LYS A 348 -17.14 11.18 -11.50
C LYS A 348 -16.03 10.78 -12.46
N ARG A 349 -16.18 11.00 -13.78
CA ARG A 349 -15.21 10.51 -14.78
C ARG A 349 -13.83 11.12 -14.61
N LYS A 350 -13.70 12.41 -14.27
CA LYS A 350 -12.40 13.04 -14.03
C LYS A 350 -11.69 12.46 -12.80
N PRO A 351 -12.32 12.39 -11.60
CA PRO A 351 -11.73 11.69 -10.46
C PRO A 351 -11.40 10.21 -10.75
N LEU A 352 -12.29 9.46 -11.40
CA LEU A 352 -12.06 8.06 -11.75
C LEU A 352 -10.87 7.90 -12.71
N GLN A 353 -10.69 8.84 -13.65
CA GLN A 353 -9.52 8.87 -14.52
C GLN A 353 -8.22 9.10 -13.74
N GLN A 354 -8.25 9.83 -12.62
CA GLN A 354 -7.08 10.00 -11.74
C GLN A 354 -6.81 8.72 -10.93
N PHE A 355 -7.86 8.07 -10.43
CA PHE A 355 -7.76 6.84 -9.63
C PHE A 355 -7.27 5.62 -10.41
N PHE A 356 -7.82 5.41 -11.62
CA PHE A 356 -7.67 4.16 -12.37
C PHE A 356 -6.94 4.32 -13.70
N GLY A 357 -6.59 5.55 -14.06
CA GLY A 357 -6.15 5.89 -15.40
C GLY A 357 -4.66 6.18 -15.54
N ALA A 358 -3.86 5.89 -14.52
CA ALA A 358 -2.42 6.16 -14.49
C ALA A 358 -1.66 5.34 -15.54
N GLU A 359 -1.97 4.04 -15.65
CA GLU A 359 -1.31 3.13 -16.60
C GLU A 359 -1.89 3.27 -18.02
N LYS A 360 -3.22 3.31 -18.12
CA LYS A 360 -3.95 3.50 -19.38
C LYS A 360 -5.17 4.35 -19.12
N LYS A 361 -5.45 5.31 -20.02
CA LYS A 361 -6.66 6.16 -19.94
C LYS A 361 -7.92 5.30 -19.83
N VAL A 362 -8.83 5.59 -18.90
CA VAL A 362 -10.09 4.86 -18.71
C VAL A 362 -11.01 5.05 -19.92
N LEU A 363 -11.58 3.96 -20.43
CA LEU A 363 -12.61 3.99 -21.45
C LEU A 363 -13.98 4.07 -20.76
N PHE A 364 -14.64 5.22 -20.81
CA PHE A 364 -16.00 5.34 -20.29
C PHE A 364 -17.01 4.95 -21.37
N THR A 365 -17.78 3.89 -21.14
CA THR A 365 -18.77 3.39 -22.09
C THR A 365 -19.91 2.67 -21.39
N GLU A 366 -21.14 2.95 -21.81
CA GLU A 366 -22.35 2.26 -21.34
C GLU A 366 -22.70 1.02 -22.19
N ASP A 367 -21.92 0.76 -23.25
CA ASP A 367 -22.09 -0.39 -24.14
C ASP A 367 -21.22 -1.57 -23.62
N PRO A 368 -21.83 -2.65 -23.09
CA PRO A 368 -21.11 -3.82 -22.61
C PRO A 368 -20.25 -4.50 -23.68
N ALA A 369 -20.72 -4.58 -24.92
CA ALA A 369 -20.00 -5.24 -26.01
C ALA A 369 -18.73 -4.46 -26.33
N LYS A 370 -18.81 -3.13 -26.38
CA LYS A 370 -17.64 -2.26 -26.54
C LYS A 370 -16.67 -2.34 -25.37
N ALA A 371 -17.18 -2.45 -24.14
CA ALA A 371 -16.33 -2.62 -22.96
C ALA A 371 -15.52 -3.93 -23.04
N GLN A 372 -16.18 -5.05 -23.35
CA GLN A 372 -15.57 -6.37 -23.47
C GLN A 372 -14.59 -6.47 -24.63
N ALA A 373 -14.94 -5.93 -25.80
CA ALA A 373 -14.08 -5.93 -26.99
C ALA A 373 -12.80 -5.07 -26.83
N SER A 374 -12.71 -4.24 -25.79
CA SER A 374 -11.57 -3.33 -25.59
C SER A 374 -10.28 -4.01 -25.12
N GLY A 375 -10.34 -5.27 -24.68
CA GLY A 375 -9.21 -6.00 -24.09
C GLY A 375 -8.75 -5.48 -22.72
N ARG A 376 -9.56 -4.63 -22.08
CA ARG A 376 -9.31 -4.01 -20.77
C ARG A 376 -10.06 -4.75 -19.67
N GLY A 377 -9.69 -4.51 -18.41
CA GLY A 377 -10.56 -4.86 -17.29
C GLY A 377 -11.89 -4.11 -17.42
N TRP A 378 -13.00 -4.73 -17.05
CA TRP A 378 -14.31 -4.11 -17.10
C TRP A 378 -14.81 -3.82 -15.68
N MET A 379 -15.29 -2.60 -15.45
CA MET A 379 -15.88 -2.17 -14.19
C MET A 379 -17.22 -1.47 -14.39
N VAL A 380 -18.06 -1.52 -13.35
CA VAL A 380 -19.36 -0.85 -13.32
C VAL A 380 -19.58 -0.21 -11.95
N TRP A 381 -20.20 0.97 -11.90
CA TRP A 381 -20.67 1.51 -10.62
C TRP A 381 -21.71 0.57 -10.01
N SER A 382 -21.53 0.11 -8.77
CA SER A 382 -22.28 -1.03 -8.22
C SER A 382 -23.80 -0.83 -8.28
N GLY A 383 -24.29 0.37 -7.90
CA GLY A 383 -25.71 0.71 -8.01
C GLY A 383 -26.30 0.82 -9.43
N LYS A 384 -25.49 0.61 -10.48
CA LYS A 384 -25.91 0.56 -11.89
C LYS A 384 -25.66 -0.80 -12.55
N ALA A 385 -25.10 -1.76 -11.81
CA ALA A 385 -24.89 -3.10 -12.30
C ALA A 385 -26.24 -3.79 -12.61
N THR A 386 -26.28 -4.52 -13.71
CA THR A 386 -27.39 -5.35 -14.17
C THR A 386 -26.84 -6.69 -14.66
N ASP A 387 -27.69 -7.64 -15.07
CA ASP A 387 -27.22 -8.92 -15.64
C ASP A 387 -26.36 -8.73 -16.89
N ALA A 388 -26.58 -7.64 -17.63
CA ALA A 388 -25.75 -7.25 -18.76
C ALA A 388 -24.29 -6.98 -18.35
N HIS A 389 -24.00 -6.74 -17.07
CA HIS A 389 -22.68 -6.47 -16.50
C HIS A 389 -22.04 -7.68 -15.83
N LYS A 390 -22.50 -8.91 -16.12
CA LYS A 390 -21.93 -10.14 -15.54
C LYS A 390 -20.43 -10.23 -15.83
N GLY A 391 -19.62 -10.40 -14.77
CA GLY A 391 -18.16 -10.43 -14.85
C GLY A 391 -17.45 -9.07 -14.74
N ALA A 392 -18.20 -7.96 -14.68
CA ALA A 392 -17.64 -6.65 -14.39
C ALA A 392 -17.28 -6.51 -12.90
N VAL A 393 -16.19 -5.81 -12.61
CA VAL A 393 -15.81 -5.41 -11.25
C VAL A 393 -16.75 -4.32 -10.75
N ARG A 394 -17.39 -4.52 -9.61
CA ARG A 394 -18.25 -3.51 -8.99
C ARG A 394 -17.40 -2.46 -8.28
N VAL A 395 -17.72 -1.20 -8.53
CA VAL A 395 -17.05 -0.04 -7.93
C VAL A 395 -18.04 0.75 -7.08
N GLU A 396 -17.62 1.13 -5.89
CA GLU A 396 -18.40 1.97 -4.99
C GLU A 396 -17.47 2.90 -4.19
N ASP A 397 -18.04 3.89 -3.52
CA ASP A 397 -17.29 4.73 -2.60
C ASP A 397 -16.74 3.89 -1.42
N GLY A 398 -15.50 4.15 -1.00
CA GLY A 398 -14.94 3.51 0.20
C GLY A 398 -15.43 4.15 1.50
N PHE A 399 -15.02 3.58 2.63
CA PHE A 399 -15.53 3.99 3.95
C PHE A 399 -14.95 5.33 4.44
N LEU A 400 -13.72 5.68 4.06
CA LEU A 400 -13.13 7.00 4.32
C LEU A 400 -13.21 7.84 3.04
N ARG A 401 -14.22 8.69 2.92
CA ARG A 401 -14.61 9.28 1.64
C ARG A 401 -14.14 10.73 1.46
N SER A 402 -14.59 11.66 2.32
CA SER A 402 -14.31 13.10 2.16
C SER A 402 -14.67 13.89 3.43
N ARG A 403 -14.23 15.15 3.53
CA ARG A 403 -14.92 16.16 4.37
C ARG A 403 -16.04 16.79 3.54
N GLY A 404 -17.24 16.87 4.10
CA GLY A 404 -18.43 17.38 3.43
C GLY A 404 -19.30 16.29 2.79
N LEU A 405 -20.53 16.65 2.45
CA LEU A 405 -21.53 15.73 1.91
C LEU A 405 -21.19 15.27 0.49
N GLY A 406 -21.63 14.06 0.14
CA GLY A 406 -21.52 13.56 -1.24
C GLY A 406 -22.21 14.47 -2.26
N ALA A 407 -23.20 15.23 -1.82
CA ALA A 407 -23.90 16.27 -2.57
C ALA A 407 -23.02 17.47 -2.98
N GLU A 408 -21.87 17.70 -2.31
CA GLU A 408 -20.96 18.79 -2.63
C GLU A 408 -19.98 18.46 -3.75
N LEU A 409 -19.97 17.21 -4.26
CA LEU A 409 -19.13 16.70 -5.36
C LEU A 409 -17.63 16.66 -5.07
N VAL A 410 -17.27 16.51 -3.79
CA VAL A 410 -15.87 16.33 -3.38
C VAL A 410 -15.35 15.01 -3.98
N PRO A 411 -14.17 15.02 -4.65
CA PRO A 411 -13.55 13.80 -5.16
C PRO A 411 -13.37 12.77 -4.04
N PRO A 412 -13.62 11.48 -4.30
CA PRO A 412 -13.46 10.44 -3.29
C PRO A 412 -11.97 10.30 -2.91
N LEU A 413 -11.67 10.11 -1.63
CA LEU A 413 -10.34 9.69 -1.17
C LEU A 413 -10.16 8.18 -1.23
N SER A 414 -11.26 7.43 -1.21
CA SER A 414 -11.23 5.98 -1.33
C SER A 414 -12.36 5.44 -2.20
N LEU A 415 -12.04 4.36 -2.90
CA LEU A 415 -12.96 3.58 -3.73
C LEU A 415 -12.73 2.10 -3.45
N VAL A 416 -13.80 1.31 -3.52
CA VAL A 416 -13.71 -0.15 -3.44
C VAL A 416 -13.88 -0.74 -4.84
N THR A 417 -13.25 -1.90 -5.06
CA THR A 417 -13.35 -2.68 -6.29
C THR A 417 -13.60 -4.13 -5.91
N ASP A 418 -14.75 -4.68 -6.27
CA ASP A 418 -15.18 -6.02 -5.85
C ASP A 418 -15.60 -6.87 -7.06
N ARG A 419 -14.96 -8.04 -7.20
CA ARG A 419 -15.24 -8.98 -8.30
C ARG A 419 -16.33 -9.99 -7.94
N SER A 420 -16.60 -10.20 -6.65
CA SER A 420 -17.48 -11.25 -6.14
C SER A 420 -18.88 -10.73 -5.89
N GLY A 421 -18.99 -9.52 -5.32
CA GLY A 421 -20.24 -8.90 -4.93
C GLY A 421 -20.04 -7.42 -4.60
N ILE A 422 -20.69 -6.92 -3.57
CA ILE A 422 -20.42 -5.58 -3.02
C ILE A 422 -20.76 -5.57 -1.53
N TYR A 423 -19.98 -4.85 -0.72
CA TYR A 423 -20.04 -4.91 0.74
C TYR A 423 -21.44 -4.70 1.36
N TYR A 424 -22.29 -3.86 0.74
CA TYR A 424 -23.61 -3.53 1.28
C TYR A 424 -24.70 -4.54 0.90
N ASP A 425 -24.42 -5.50 0.01
CA ASP A 425 -25.40 -6.47 -0.49
C ASP A 425 -25.18 -7.85 0.15
N PRO A 426 -25.93 -8.21 1.21
CA PRO A 426 -25.76 -9.48 1.91
C PRO A 426 -26.42 -10.67 1.19
N ARG A 427 -27.06 -10.47 0.03
CA ARG A 427 -27.74 -11.56 -0.69
C ARG A 427 -26.76 -12.51 -1.37
N THR A 428 -25.53 -12.06 -1.59
CA THR A 428 -24.44 -12.84 -2.18
C THR A 428 -23.12 -12.54 -1.47
N PRO A 429 -22.18 -13.49 -1.37
CA PRO A 429 -20.87 -13.21 -0.80
C PRO A 429 -20.13 -12.09 -1.54
N SER A 430 -19.52 -11.19 -0.78
CA SER A 430 -18.66 -10.12 -1.30
C SER A 430 -17.18 -10.42 -1.07
N GLY A 431 -16.30 -9.72 -1.79
CA GLY A 431 -14.86 -9.79 -1.54
C GLY A 431 -14.51 -9.35 -0.13
N LEU A 432 -15.25 -8.38 0.43
CA LEU A 432 -15.07 -7.95 1.81
C LEU A 432 -15.38 -9.06 2.83
N ASP A 433 -16.42 -9.87 2.60
CA ASP A 433 -16.73 -11.00 3.50
C ASP A 433 -15.55 -11.97 3.60
N THR A 434 -14.92 -12.26 2.46
CA THR A 434 -13.72 -13.12 2.41
C THR A 434 -12.55 -12.47 3.15
N LEU A 435 -12.34 -11.17 3.00
CA LEU A 435 -11.27 -10.45 3.70
C LEU A 435 -11.51 -10.41 5.21
N ILE A 436 -12.75 -10.16 5.67
CA ILE A 436 -13.10 -10.17 7.10
C ILE A 436 -12.86 -11.55 7.70
N ALA A 437 -13.34 -12.62 7.04
CA ALA A 437 -13.15 -13.99 7.50
C ALA A 437 -11.66 -14.39 7.61
N ARG A 438 -10.78 -13.85 6.76
CA ARG A 438 -9.33 -14.07 6.84
C ARG A 438 -8.67 -13.35 8.02
N ARG A 439 -9.31 -12.33 8.59
CA ARG A 439 -8.78 -11.54 9.72
C ARG A 439 -9.20 -12.07 11.09
N VAL A 440 -9.72 -13.30 11.13
CA VAL A 440 -9.74 -14.10 12.38
C VAL A 440 -8.31 -14.24 12.89
N ASP A 441 -7.40 -14.62 11.99
CA ASP A 441 -5.97 -14.73 12.28
C ASP A 441 -5.25 -13.48 11.78
N MET A 442 -4.66 -12.74 12.71
CA MET A 442 -3.82 -11.58 12.39
C MET A 442 -2.42 -11.78 12.97
N THR A 443 -1.43 -11.38 12.19
CA THR A 443 -0.10 -11.13 12.75
C THR A 443 -0.15 -9.95 13.72
N GLN A 444 0.81 -9.90 14.65
CA GLN A 444 0.92 -8.78 15.58
C GLN A 444 1.10 -7.44 14.85
N ALA A 445 1.84 -7.42 13.74
CA ALA A 445 2.05 -6.23 12.94
C ALA A 445 0.76 -5.72 12.27
N GLU A 446 -0.07 -6.62 11.73
CA GLU A 446 -1.40 -6.29 11.19
C GLU A 446 -2.31 -5.71 12.28
N ALA A 447 -2.37 -6.38 13.44
CA ALA A 447 -3.16 -5.90 14.58
C ALA A 447 -2.73 -4.50 15.05
N LEU A 448 -1.41 -4.26 15.21
CA LEU A 448 -0.87 -2.96 15.60
C LEU A 448 -1.07 -1.88 14.53
N ARG A 449 -1.08 -2.24 13.24
CA ARG A 449 -1.41 -1.29 12.17
C ARG A 449 -2.88 -0.89 12.22
N ALA A 450 -3.78 -1.87 12.34
CA ALA A 450 -5.21 -1.62 12.48
C ALA A 450 -5.52 -0.79 13.73
N GLU A 451 -4.91 -1.14 14.87
CA GLU A 451 -5.06 -0.40 16.13
C GLU A 451 -4.63 1.06 15.98
N ARG A 452 -3.43 1.33 15.45
CA ARG A 452 -2.95 2.71 15.24
C ARG A 452 -3.86 3.51 14.30
N LEU A 453 -4.37 2.87 13.24
CA LEU A 453 -5.30 3.50 12.32
C LEU A 453 -6.62 3.84 13.00
N VAL A 454 -7.22 2.89 13.74
CA VAL A 454 -8.47 3.08 14.48
C VAL A 454 -8.31 4.15 15.55
N GLN A 455 -7.23 4.12 16.34
CA GLN A 455 -6.93 5.16 17.32
C GLN A 455 -6.80 6.54 16.67
N SER A 456 -6.18 6.64 15.48
CA SER A 456 -6.09 7.91 14.76
C SER A 456 -7.48 8.39 14.31
N LEU A 457 -8.32 7.49 13.80
CA LEU A 457 -9.69 7.83 13.38
C LEU A 457 -10.53 8.34 14.55
N VAL A 458 -10.47 7.64 15.69
CA VAL A 458 -11.23 8.00 16.90
C VAL A 458 -10.73 9.32 17.46
N ARG A 459 -9.43 9.45 17.73
CA ARG A 459 -8.83 10.67 18.30
C ARG A 459 -9.07 11.91 17.44
N ASP A 460 -8.96 11.76 16.12
CA ASP A 460 -9.05 12.90 15.19
C ASP A 460 -10.51 13.16 14.74
N GLY A 461 -11.50 12.46 15.32
CA GLY A 461 -12.93 12.63 15.01
C GLY A 461 -13.29 12.31 13.55
N VAL A 462 -12.45 11.53 12.86
CA VAL A 462 -12.61 11.30 11.42
C VAL A 462 -13.77 10.34 11.16
N SER A 463 -14.69 10.75 10.28
CA SER A 463 -15.85 9.98 9.82
C SER A 463 -16.00 10.04 8.30
N LYS A 464 -17.01 9.35 7.74
CA LYS A 464 -17.29 9.40 6.29
C LYS A 464 -17.55 10.81 5.76
N TYR A 465 -18.15 11.69 6.57
CA TYR A 465 -18.58 13.04 6.16
C TYR A 465 -17.86 14.16 6.92
N ASN A 466 -17.31 13.92 8.11
CA ASN A 466 -16.60 14.92 8.95
C ASN A 466 -17.41 16.22 9.10
N LEU A 467 -18.69 16.08 9.46
CA LEU A 467 -19.62 17.20 9.63
C LEU A 467 -19.34 17.91 10.95
N GLY A 468 -19.40 19.24 10.95
CA GLY A 468 -19.41 20.01 12.21
C GLY A 468 -20.81 20.03 12.81
N GLY A 469 -20.91 20.47 14.06
CA GLY A 469 -22.19 20.62 14.77
C GLY A 469 -22.00 20.45 16.27
N GLY A 470 -22.78 21.19 17.08
CA GLY A 470 -22.80 20.98 18.53
C GLY A 470 -23.66 19.78 18.90
N VAL A 471 -23.31 19.11 20.01
CA VAL A 471 -24.20 18.13 20.63
C VAL A 471 -25.28 18.88 21.40
N PRO A 472 -26.59 18.65 21.15
CA PRO A 472 -27.65 19.27 21.95
C PRO A 472 -27.57 18.77 23.40
N ALA A 473 -28.21 19.47 24.34
CA ALA A 473 -28.32 18.97 25.71
C ALA A 473 -29.08 17.63 25.72
N LEU A 474 -28.44 16.55 26.20
CA LEU A 474 -29.00 15.20 26.21
C LEU A 474 -29.55 14.84 27.61
N PRO A 475 -30.79 14.34 27.73
CA PRO A 475 -31.34 13.86 29.00
C PRO A 475 -30.43 12.83 29.67
N GLU A 476 -30.48 12.77 31.00
CA GLU A 476 -29.81 11.71 31.74
C GLU A 476 -30.51 10.37 31.52
N GLY A 477 -29.77 9.27 31.73
CA GLY A 477 -30.27 7.91 31.56
C GLY A 477 -29.50 7.12 30.51
N HIS A 478 -30.05 5.95 30.14
CA HIS A 478 -29.48 5.09 29.11
C HIS A 478 -29.83 5.63 27.73
N ARG A 479 -28.82 6.09 26.98
CA ARG A 479 -28.98 6.79 25.71
C ARG A 479 -28.70 5.89 24.52
N ILE A 480 -29.65 5.89 23.59
CA ILE A 480 -29.59 5.13 22.34
C ILE A 480 -29.60 6.10 21.17
N LEU A 481 -28.59 6.02 20.29
CA LEU A 481 -28.55 6.78 19.05
C LEU A 481 -29.18 5.98 17.90
N VAL A 482 -30.17 6.57 17.25
CA VAL A 482 -30.80 6.05 16.04
C VAL A 482 -30.45 6.93 14.85
N PRO A 483 -29.49 6.53 13.98
CA PRO A 483 -29.18 7.29 12.78
C PRO A 483 -30.25 7.09 11.71
N GLY A 484 -30.84 8.20 11.27
CA GLY A 484 -31.63 8.24 10.06
C GLY A 484 -30.78 7.92 8.84
N GLN A 485 -31.40 7.24 7.88
CA GLN A 485 -30.77 6.81 6.64
C GLN A 485 -31.60 7.31 5.43
N VAL A 486 -31.00 7.27 4.25
CA VAL A 486 -31.71 7.56 2.99
C VAL A 486 -32.43 6.28 2.57
N GLU A 487 -33.76 6.28 2.62
CA GLU A 487 -34.59 5.06 2.46
C GLU A 487 -34.47 4.39 1.08
N ASP A 488 -34.06 5.14 0.05
CA ASP A 488 -33.79 4.62 -1.31
C ASP A 488 -32.31 4.25 -1.55
N ASP A 489 -31.48 4.23 -0.51
CA ASP A 489 -30.08 3.82 -0.61
C ASP A 489 -29.94 2.32 -0.92
N ALA A 490 -28.97 1.97 -1.77
CA ALA A 490 -28.74 0.59 -2.17
C ALA A 490 -28.46 -0.35 -0.98
N SER A 491 -27.84 0.16 0.08
CA SER A 491 -27.60 -0.61 1.32
C SER A 491 -28.89 -0.99 2.04
N ILE A 492 -29.94 -0.15 1.99
CA ILE A 492 -31.27 -0.49 2.54
C ILE A 492 -31.98 -1.43 1.58
N LEU A 493 -32.04 -1.09 0.29
CA LEU A 493 -32.75 -1.90 -0.70
C LEU A 493 -32.23 -3.36 -0.78
N CYS A 494 -30.95 -3.58 -0.49
CA CYS A 494 -30.35 -4.92 -0.52
C CYS A 494 -30.20 -5.54 0.86
N GLY A 495 -29.94 -4.73 1.90
CA GLY A 495 -29.51 -5.21 3.20
C GLY A 495 -30.50 -4.98 4.34
N ALA A 496 -31.58 -4.24 4.16
CA ALA A 496 -32.64 -4.14 5.16
C ALA A 496 -33.62 -5.31 5.03
N GLY A 497 -34.14 -5.79 6.15
CA GLY A 497 -35.09 -6.90 6.23
C GLY A 497 -36.55 -6.42 6.34
N GLN A 498 -37.17 -6.72 7.47
CA GLN A 498 -38.54 -6.27 7.76
C GLN A 498 -38.59 -4.76 7.99
N VAL A 499 -37.65 -4.24 8.79
CA VAL A 499 -37.50 -2.80 9.07
C VAL A 499 -36.71 -2.14 7.93
N ARG A 500 -37.38 -1.29 7.14
CA ARG A 500 -36.79 -0.67 5.93
C ARG A 500 -36.99 0.84 5.83
N THR A 501 -37.70 1.43 6.80
CA THR A 501 -37.92 2.88 6.88
C THR A 501 -37.36 3.44 8.20
N ASN A 502 -37.06 4.74 8.21
CA ASN A 502 -36.57 5.40 9.43
C ASN A 502 -37.62 5.39 10.54
N LEU A 503 -38.92 5.45 10.20
CA LEU A 503 -40.01 5.40 11.15
C LEU A 503 -40.13 4.02 11.80
N GLU A 504 -40.03 2.94 11.03
CA GLU A 504 -40.01 1.57 11.57
C GLU A 504 -38.79 1.33 12.46
N LEU A 505 -37.62 1.87 12.08
CA LEU A 505 -36.42 1.79 12.90
C LEU A 505 -36.62 2.47 14.26
N LEU A 506 -37.21 3.67 14.28
CA LEU A 506 -37.51 4.38 15.52
C LEU A 506 -38.55 3.65 16.39
N ARG A 507 -39.60 3.10 15.77
CA ARG A 507 -40.60 2.29 16.47
C ARG A 507 -39.97 1.06 17.11
N ALA A 508 -39.21 0.28 16.34
CA ALA A 508 -38.54 -0.91 16.85
C ALA A 508 -37.55 -0.58 17.98
N ALA A 509 -36.81 0.53 17.88
CA ALA A 509 -35.93 0.98 18.94
C ALA A 509 -36.70 1.38 20.22
N ARG A 510 -37.83 2.11 20.10
CA ARG A 510 -38.69 2.47 21.23
C ARG A 510 -39.37 1.27 21.86
N ASP A 511 -39.94 0.39 21.06
CA ASP A 511 -40.67 -0.80 21.53
C ASP A 511 -39.75 -1.74 22.32
N ALA A 512 -38.49 -1.90 21.87
CA ALA A 512 -37.50 -2.71 22.56
C ALA A 512 -36.87 -2.02 23.78
N ASN A 513 -36.91 -0.68 23.85
CA ASN A 513 -36.25 0.10 24.89
C ASN A 513 -37.18 1.22 25.41
N PRO A 514 -38.28 0.88 26.11
CA PRO A 514 -39.31 1.84 26.48
C PRO A 514 -38.80 2.97 27.38
N GLU A 515 -37.89 2.67 28.31
CA GLU A 515 -37.34 3.61 29.30
C GLU A 515 -36.04 4.31 28.84
N ALA A 516 -35.52 3.98 27.67
CA ALA A 516 -34.27 4.56 27.18
C ALA A 516 -34.51 5.97 26.60
N VAL A 517 -33.46 6.79 26.66
CA VAL A 517 -33.40 8.09 25.97
C VAL A 517 -33.03 7.85 24.52
N ILE A 518 -34.00 7.93 23.61
CA ILE A 518 -33.80 7.74 22.18
C ILE A 518 -33.47 9.08 21.52
N ILE A 519 -32.28 9.13 20.93
CA ILE A 519 -31.75 10.26 20.19
C ILE A 519 -31.81 9.91 18.71
N TYR A 520 -32.72 10.53 17.97
CA TYR A 520 -32.79 10.40 16.52
C TYR A 520 -31.86 11.42 15.86
N LYS A 521 -30.89 10.95 15.07
CA LYS A 521 -30.06 11.82 14.22
C LYS A 521 -30.49 11.68 12.77
N PRO A 522 -31.22 12.64 12.18
CA PRO A 522 -31.62 12.55 10.79
C PRO A 522 -30.41 12.49 9.84
N HIS A 523 -30.54 11.82 8.69
CA HIS A 523 -29.47 11.78 7.70
C HIS A 523 -29.22 13.19 7.14
N PRO A 524 -27.96 13.64 7.00
CA PRO A 524 -27.67 15.00 6.53
C PRO A 524 -28.25 15.35 5.15
N ASP A 525 -28.25 14.41 4.19
CA ASP A 525 -28.89 14.62 2.88
C ASP A 525 -30.42 14.76 2.97
N VAL A 526 -31.04 14.18 4.01
CA VAL A 526 -32.48 14.33 4.30
C VAL A 526 -32.75 15.67 4.98
N GLU A 527 -31.88 16.08 5.92
CA GLU A 527 -31.92 17.42 6.56
C GLU A 527 -31.78 18.53 5.52
N ALA A 528 -30.91 18.34 4.53
CA ALA A 528 -30.73 19.27 3.42
C ALA A 528 -31.85 19.25 2.36
N GLY A 529 -32.88 18.39 2.53
CA GLY A 529 -33.99 18.26 1.60
C GLY A 529 -33.62 17.63 0.24
N LEU A 530 -32.46 16.97 0.16
CA LEU A 530 -31.94 16.38 -1.09
C LEU A 530 -32.47 14.97 -1.35
N ARG A 531 -32.98 14.30 -0.32
CA ARG A 531 -33.41 12.89 -0.34
C ARG A 531 -34.66 12.65 0.51
N LYS A 532 -35.35 11.54 0.22
CA LYS A 532 -36.48 11.04 1.01
C LYS A 532 -36.00 10.46 2.35
N GLY A 533 -36.86 10.52 3.37
CA GLY A 533 -36.59 9.96 4.71
C GLY A 533 -36.92 10.88 5.88
N GLN A 534 -37.65 11.98 5.67
CA GLN A 534 -38.17 12.81 6.77
C GLN A 534 -39.19 11.99 7.58
N VAL A 535 -39.11 12.07 8.90
CA VAL A 535 -39.97 11.32 9.82
C VAL A 535 -40.50 12.27 10.89
N ASN A 536 -41.77 12.13 11.26
CA ASN A 536 -42.25 12.67 12.53
C ASN A 536 -41.80 11.72 13.65
N ALA A 537 -40.83 12.17 14.45
CA ALA A 537 -40.24 11.41 15.55
C ALA A 537 -40.93 11.66 16.90
N GLU A 538 -41.98 12.50 16.96
CA GLU A 538 -42.74 12.76 18.20
C GLU A 538 -43.24 11.47 18.83
N GLY A 539 -43.04 11.34 20.15
CA GLY A 539 -43.43 10.15 20.92
C GLY A 539 -42.57 8.90 20.69
N LEU A 540 -41.63 8.93 19.74
CA LEU A 540 -40.70 7.83 19.47
C LEU A 540 -39.27 8.18 19.90
N ALA A 541 -38.82 9.40 19.59
CA ALA A 541 -37.53 9.93 20.03
C ALA A 541 -37.72 11.01 21.10
N ASP A 542 -36.87 10.99 22.13
CA ASP A 542 -36.81 12.04 23.15
C ASP A 542 -36.09 13.28 22.63
N ILE A 543 -35.12 13.08 21.72
CA ILE A 543 -34.38 14.15 21.05
C ILE A 543 -34.26 13.88 19.56
N VAL A 544 -34.49 14.92 18.76
CA VAL A 544 -34.08 14.98 17.36
C VAL A 544 -32.82 15.83 17.27
N ALA A 545 -31.65 15.20 17.12
CA ALA A 545 -30.35 15.85 17.09
C ALA A 545 -30.02 16.44 15.71
N ALA A 546 -30.86 17.34 15.21
CA ALA A 546 -30.68 17.93 13.89
C ALA A 546 -29.35 18.69 13.79
N GLN A 547 -28.61 18.54 12.67
CA GLN A 547 -27.31 19.20 12.43
C GLN A 547 -26.21 18.92 13.48
N ALA A 548 -26.41 17.94 14.37
CA ALA A 548 -25.39 17.53 15.34
C ALA A 548 -24.26 16.73 14.66
N ASP A 549 -23.05 16.82 15.21
CA ASP A 549 -21.94 15.96 14.82
C ASP A 549 -22.21 14.52 15.30
N PRO A 550 -22.35 13.54 14.38
CA PRO A 550 -22.58 12.15 14.77
C PRO A 550 -21.43 11.55 15.59
N MET A 551 -20.18 12.00 15.39
CA MET A 551 -19.05 11.48 16.16
C MET A 551 -19.08 11.95 17.60
N ALA A 552 -19.39 13.23 17.83
CA ALA A 552 -19.57 13.77 19.17
C ALA A 552 -20.80 13.16 19.89
N LEU A 553 -21.85 12.81 19.14
CA LEU A 553 -22.99 12.05 19.69
C LEU A 553 -22.56 10.66 20.18
N LEU A 554 -21.69 9.96 19.44
CA LEU A 554 -21.21 8.62 19.83
C LEU A 554 -20.46 8.61 21.17
N GLU A 555 -19.81 9.71 21.55
CA GLU A 555 -19.14 9.85 22.85
C GLU A 555 -20.12 9.93 24.03
N ASN A 556 -21.40 10.22 23.75
CA ASN A 556 -22.41 10.52 24.77
C ASN A 556 -23.53 9.46 24.85
N VAL A 557 -23.44 8.37 24.08
CA VAL A 557 -24.44 7.30 24.03
C VAL A 557 -23.85 5.95 24.40
N GLN A 558 -24.69 5.03 24.86
CA GLN A 558 -24.27 3.68 25.24
C GLN A 558 -24.46 2.69 24.09
N GLU A 559 -25.49 2.90 23.27
CA GLU A 559 -25.85 1.99 22.18
C GLU A 559 -26.27 2.74 20.91
N VAL A 560 -26.09 2.09 19.76
CA VAL A 560 -26.57 2.55 18.46
C VAL A 560 -27.49 1.50 17.88
N TRP A 561 -28.66 1.93 17.42
CA TRP A 561 -29.65 1.08 16.75
C TRP A 561 -29.81 1.52 15.30
N THR A 562 -29.44 0.68 14.35
CA THR A 562 -29.34 1.04 12.92
C THR A 562 -29.90 -0.06 12.03
N MET A 563 -30.35 0.27 10.80
CA MET A 563 -30.61 -0.78 9.80
C MET A 563 -29.29 -1.20 9.15
N THR A 564 -28.69 -0.31 8.37
CA THR A 564 -27.50 -0.62 7.55
C THR A 564 -26.49 0.52 7.49
N SER A 565 -26.68 1.59 8.28
CA SER A 565 -25.84 2.78 8.27
C SER A 565 -24.37 2.45 8.52
N LEU A 566 -23.45 3.14 7.83
CA LEU A 566 -22.03 3.06 8.16
C LEU A 566 -21.74 3.53 9.60
N LEU A 567 -22.62 4.35 10.18
CA LEU A 567 -22.46 4.84 11.56
C LEU A 567 -22.38 3.70 12.58
N GLY A 568 -23.03 2.56 12.34
CA GLY A 568 -22.88 1.39 13.21
C GLY A 568 -21.45 0.86 13.21
N PHE A 569 -20.77 0.82 12.07
CA PHE A 569 -19.34 0.46 12.06
C PHE A 569 -18.49 1.50 12.78
N GLU A 570 -18.75 2.80 12.58
CA GLU A 570 -18.03 3.88 13.26
C GLU A 570 -18.24 3.86 14.78
N ALA A 571 -19.40 3.39 15.24
CA ALA A 571 -19.74 3.15 16.64
C ALA A 571 -18.98 1.95 17.23
N LEU A 572 -18.89 0.83 16.49
CA LEU A 572 -18.07 -0.32 16.90
C LEU A 572 -16.61 0.08 17.12
N LEU A 573 -16.03 0.86 16.20
CA LEU A 573 -14.64 1.36 16.32
C LEU A 573 -14.41 2.22 17.58
N ARG A 574 -15.47 2.77 18.18
CA ARG A 574 -15.45 3.59 19.40
C ARG A 574 -15.85 2.81 20.65
N GLY A 575 -16.09 1.51 20.54
CA GLY A 575 -16.52 0.66 21.65
C GLY A 575 -17.98 0.85 22.06
N VAL A 576 -18.80 1.50 21.23
CA VAL A 576 -20.25 1.64 21.46
C VAL A 576 -20.94 0.37 21.01
N LYS A 577 -21.91 -0.12 21.79
CA LYS A 577 -22.69 -1.31 21.42
C LYS A 577 -23.58 -1.01 20.23
N VAL A 578 -23.76 -1.98 19.34
CA VAL A 578 -24.51 -1.80 18.10
C VAL A 578 -25.53 -2.91 17.92
N THR A 579 -26.78 -2.52 17.72
CA THR A 579 -27.90 -3.38 17.34
C THR A 579 -28.28 -3.10 15.89
N THR A 580 -28.35 -4.15 15.05
CA THR A 580 -28.69 -4.01 13.63
C THR A 580 -30.02 -4.66 13.30
N LEU A 581 -30.92 -3.87 12.70
CA LEU A 581 -32.22 -4.31 12.17
C LEU A 581 -32.18 -4.57 10.66
N GLY A 582 -30.96 -4.57 10.09
CA GLY A 582 -30.63 -5.06 8.77
C GLY A 582 -29.32 -5.83 8.85
N THR A 583 -28.73 -6.11 7.69
CA THR A 583 -27.53 -6.93 7.56
C THR A 583 -26.39 -6.16 6.85
N PRO A 584 -25.89 -5.06 7.44
CA PRO A 584 -24.73 -4.34 6.91
C PRO A 584 -23.47 -5.22 6.92
N PHE A 585 -22.41 -4.79 6.23
CA PHE A 585 -21.19 -5.59 6.10
C PHE A 585 -20.54 -6.03 7.43
N TYR A 586 -20.79 -5.26 8.51
CA TYR A 586 -20.24 -5.50 9.85
C TYR A 586 -21.16 -6.33 10.76
N ALA A 587 -22.36 -6.72 10.30
CA ALA A 587 -23.26 -7.64 11.00
C ALA A 587 -22.93 -9.11 10.70
N GLY A 588 -23.16 -10.00 11.66
CA GLY A 588 -22.90 -11.45 11.54
C GLY A 588 -21.50 -11.90 11.96
N TRP A 589 -20.69 -11.02 12.54
CA TRP A 589 -19.31 -11.34 12.95
C TRP A 589 -19.13 -11.45 14.47
N ALA A 590 -20.24 -11.58 15.21
CA ALA A 590 -20.29 -11.58 16.68
C ALA A 590 -19.80 -10.26 17.34
N LEU A 591 -19.88 -9.14 16.60
CA LEU A 591 -19.54 -7.79 17.08
C LEU A 591 -20.79 -6.91 17.31
N THR A 592 -21.95 -7.36 16.84
CA THR A 592 -23.24 -6.65 16.87
C THR A 592 -24.34 -7.55 17.45
N ALA A 593 -25.39 -6.94 17.98
CA ALA A 593 -26.65 -7.63 18.22
C ALA A 593 -27.47 -7.62 16.92
N ASP A 594 -27.43 -8.73 16.19
CA ASP A 594 -28.11 -8.86 14.90
C ASP A 594 -29.57 -9.30 15.09
N LEU A 595 -30.53 -8.44 14.75
CA LEU A 595 -31.98 -8.74 14.86
C LEU A 595 -32.58 -9.34 13.58
N GLU A 596 -31.84 -9.27 12.48
CA GLU A 596 -32.19 -9.94 11.21
C GLU A 596 -31.31 -11.18 11.00
N PRO A 597 -31.79 -12.20 10.27
CA PRO A 597 -30.97 -13.35 9.91
C PRO A 597 -29.70 -12.94 9.15
N VAL A 598 -28.55 -13.40 9.65
CA VAL A 598 -27.26 -13.13 9.02
C VAL A 598 -26.88 -14.22 7.99
N PRO A 599 -26.18 -13.85 6.91
CA PRO A 599 -25.79 -14.81 5.87
C PRO A 599 -24.92 -15.94 6.41
N PRO A 600 -25.06 -17.17 5.91
CA PRO A 600 -24.34 -18.33 6.44
C PRO A 600 -22.81 -18.25 6.28
N TRP A 601 -22.29 -17.39 5.40
CA TRP A 601 -20.86 -17.15 5.25
C TRP A 601 -20.28 -16.12 6.24
N ARG A 602 -21.13 -15.41 6.98
CA ARG A 602 -20.73 -14.52 8.09
C ARG A 602 -20.96 -15.24 9.42
N ARG A 603 -20.07 -16.17 9.73
CA ARG A 603 -20.13 -16.97 10.98
C ARG A 603 -18.82 -17.01 11.75
N ALA A 604 -17.74 -16.51 11.15
CA ALA A 604 -16.46 -16.44 11.82
C ALA A 604 -16.54 -15.40 12.96
N GLN A 605 -15.91 -15.72 14.09
CA GLN A 605 -15.74 -14.76 15.18
C GLN A 605 -14.48 -13.95 14.89
N VAL A 606 -14.66 -12.68 14.53
CA VAL A 606 -13.57 -11.80 14.12
C VAL A 606 -13.38 -10.72 15.19
N PRO A 607 -12.14 -10.46 15.64
CA PRO A 607 -11.91 -9.34 16.54
C PRO A 607 -12.23 -8.00 15.86
N LEU A 608 -12.62 -6.98 16.62
CA LEU A 608 -12.94 -5.65 16.08
C LEU A 608 -11.80 -5.10 15.19
N LEU A 609 -10.55 -5.28 15.60
CA LEU A 609 -9.38 -4.86 14.81
C LEU A 609 -9.24 -5.64 13.51
N GLY A 610 -9.69 -6.91 13.46
CA GLY A 610 -9.73 -7.71 12.24
C GLY A 610 -10.78 -7.22 11.25
N LEU A 611 -11.97 -6.88 11.75
CA LEU A 611 -13.00 -6.21 10.95
C LEU A 611 -12.49 -4.86 10.42
N ALA A 612 -11.84 -4.06 11.27
CA ALA A 612 -11.26 -2.79 10.89
C ALA A 612 -10.14 -2.93 9.84
N HIS A 613 -9.25 -3.91 9.98
CA HIS A 613 -8.19 -4.18 9.03
C HIS A 613 -8.76 -4.55 7.65
N ALA A 614 -9.72 -5.49 7.61
CA ALA A 614 -10.35 -5.88 6.36
C ALA A 614 -11.07 -4.70 5.69
N ALA A 615 -11.87 -3.96 6.45
CA ALA A 615 -12.68 -2.87 5.93
C ALA A 615 -11.86 -1.63 5.52
N LEU A 616 -10.80 -1.27 6.25
CA LEU A 616 -10.08 -0.02 6.05
C LEU A 616 -8.70 -0.17 5.40
N ILE A 617 -8.11 -1.37 5.38
CA ILE A 617 -6.76 -1.59 4.85
C ILE A 617 -6.83 -2.48 3.60
N ASP A 618 -7.47 -3.65 3.72
CA ASP A 618 -7.43 -4.66 2.65
C ASP A 618 -8.42 -4.38 1.51
N TYR A 619 -9.61 -3.88 1.82
CA TYR A 619 -10.71 -3.79 0.85
C TYR A 619 -10.64 -2.51 -0.01
N PRO A 620 -10.68 -1.30 0.55
CA PRO A 620 -10.62 -0.06 -0.23
C PRO A 620 -9.22 0.21 -0.79
N ARG A 621 -9.20 0.98 -1.88
CA ARG A 621 -8.02 1.67 -2.38
C ARG A 621 -8.13 3.14 -2.02
N TYR A 622 -6.98 3.77 -1.75
CA TYR A 622 -6.91 5.19 -1.43
C TYR A 622 -6.05 5.94 -2.45
N PHE A 623 -6.36 7.22 -2.61
CA PHE A 623 -5.64 8.14 -3.49
C PHE A 623 -5.43 9.45 -2.76
N ASP A 624 -4.20 9.94 -2.74
CA ASP A 624 -3.89 11.25 -2.17
C ASP A 624 -4.06 12.33 -3.26
N PRO A 625 -5.06 13.22 -3.16
CA PRO A 625 -5.27 14.27 -4.14
C PRO A 625 -4.17 15.33 -4.12
N VAL A 626 -3.35 15.39 -3.06
CA VAL A 626 -2.22 16.34 -2.95
C VAL A 626 -1.05 15.89 -3.82
N THR A 627 -0.64 14.62 -3.70
CA THR A 627 0.49 14.07 -4.48
C THR A 627 0.06 13.47 -5.82
N GLY A 628 -1.24 13.22 -6.01
CA GLY A 628 -1.80 12.57 -7.19
C GLY A 628 -1.42 11.09 -7.31
N GLN A 629 -1.17 10.41 -6.19
CA GLN A 629 -0.67 9.04 -6.15
C GLN A 629 -1.58 8.14 -5.31
N PRO A 630 -1.65 6.82 -5.64
CA PRO A 630 -2.20 5.82 -4.73
C PRO A 630 -1.48 5.88 -3.38
N CYS A 631 -2.23 5.84 -2.28
CA CYS A 631 -1.69 6.00 -0.93
C CYS A 631 -2.28 4.96 0.03
N PRO A 632 -1.70 4.78 1.24
CA PRO A 632 -2.28 3.92 2.26
C PRO A 632 -3.35 4.68 3.08
N PRO A 633 -4.24 3.98 3.81
CA PRO A 633 -5.35 4.60 4.57
C PRO A 633 -4.88 5.66 5.57
N GLU A 634 -3.70 5.49 6.16
CA GLU A 634 -3.11 6.42 7.11
C GLU A 634 -2.89 7.81 6.50
N VAL A 635 -2.62 7.88 5.18
CA VAL A 635 -2.51 9.15 4.45
C VAL A 635 -3.90 9.73 4.19
N ALA A 636 -4.91 8.91 3.89
CA ALA A 636 -6.28 9.39 3.74
C ALA A 636 -6.79 10.02 5.05
N VAL A 637 -6.53 9.39 6.20
CA VAL A 637 -6.85 9.93 7.54
C VAL A 637 -6.12 11.24 7.78
N LEU A 638 -4.81 11.31 7.46
CA LEU A 638 -4.03 12.54 7.54
C LEU A 638 -4.68 13.68 6.75
N ARG A 639 -5.10 13.43 5.50
CA ARG A 639 -5.73 14.46 4.64
C ARG A 639 -7.10 14.89 5.16
N LEU A 640 -7.90 13.96 5.67
CA LEU A 640 -9.19 14.28 6.29
C LEU A 640 -9.00 15.15 7.53
N ARG A 641 -8.02 14.84 8.37
CA ARG A 641 -7.66 15.65 9.54
C ARG A 641 -7.23 17.05 9.16
N GLU A 642 -6.29 17.18 8.21
CA GLU A 642 -5.73 18.47 7.78
C GLU A 642 -6.75 19.36 7.04
N GLY A 643 -7.81 18.80 6.48
CA GLY A 643 -8.82 19.54 5.72
C GLY A 643 -8.34 20.11 4.39
N ARG A 644 -7.10 19.77 3.96
CA ARG A 644 -6.49 20.22 2.71
C ARG A 644 -6.95 19.38 1.51
N LEU A 645 -8.27 19.30 1.30
CA LEU A 645 -8.85 18.61 0.15
C LEU A 645 -9.21 19.61 -0.96
N PRO A 646 -8.93 19.29 -2.24
CA PRO A 646 -9.34 20.16 -3.34
C PRO A 646 -10.86 20.26 -3.39
N HIS A 647 -11.36 21.48 -3.33
CA HIS A 647 -12.80 21.75 -3.42
C HIS A 647 -13.23 21.74 -4.89
N PRO A 648 -14.40 21.16 -5.22
CA PRO A 648 -14.89 21.16 -6.60
C PRO A 648 -15.18 22.59 -7.07
N GLY A 649 -14.69 22.92 -8.27
CA GLY A 649 -14.96 24.21 -8.92
C GLY A 649 -16.44 24.39 -9.27
N VAL A 650 -16.88 25.65 -9.41
CA VAL A 650 -18.27 26.06 -9.67
C VAL A 650 -18.91 25.30 -10.85
N GLY A 651 -18.13 25.00 -11.90
CA GLY A 651 -18.61 24.24 -13.07
C GLY A 651 -19.06 22.81 -12.75
N ASN A 652 -18.38 22.10 -11.84
CA ASN A 652 -18.80 20.74 -11.43
C ASN A 652 -20.15 20.78 -10.69
N ARG A 653 -20.36 21.81 -9.84
CA ARG A 653 -21.62 22.02 -9.11
C ARG A 653 -22.79 22.27 -10.07
N LEU A 654 -22.60 23.09 -11.10
CA LEU A 654 -23.62 23.30 -12.14
C LEU A 654 -23.90 22.02 -12.94
N LEU A 655 -22.87 21.31 -13.40
CA LEU A 655 -23.01 20.07 -14.16
C LEU A 655 -23.76 18.98 -13.39
N SER A 656 -23.49 18.81 -12.09
CA SER A 656 -24.23 17.82 -11.29
C SER A 656 -25.67 18.23 -11.03
N LYS A 657 -25.95 19.53 -10.81
CA LYS A 657 -27.33 20.02 -10.65
C LYS A 657 -28.13 19.79 -11.94
N LEU A 658 -27.53 20.09 -13.09
CA LEU A 658 -28.12 19.82 -14.40
C LEU A 658 -28.32 18.31 -14.61
N GLN A 659 -27.36 17.45 -14.26
CA GLN A 659 -27.55 16.00 -14.32
C GLN A 659 -28.65 15.49 -13.38
N GLY A 660 -28.78 16.04 -12.18
CA GLY A 660 -29.87 15.73 -11.26
C GLY A 660 -31.22 16.11 -11.85
N LEU A 661 -31.34 17.33 -12.39
CA LEU A 661 -32.53 17.85 -13.07
C LEU A 661 -32.90 17.01 -14.30
N PHE A 662 -31.93 16.69 -15.17
CA PHE A 662 -32.19 15.88 -16.37
C PHE A 662 -32.45 14.40 -16.06
N ALA A 663 -31.91 13.86 -14.96
CA ALA A 663 -32.26 12.51 -14.51
C ALA A 663 -33.74 12.41 -14.08
N THR A 664 -34.32 13.47 -13.51
CA THR A 664 -35.77 13.57 -13.26
C THR A 664 -36.61 13.65 -14.55
N TYR A 665 -36.04 14.11 -15.66
CA TYR A 665 -36.71 14.21 -16.98
C TYR A 665 -36.41 13.06 -17.94
N ALA A 666 -35.70 12.01 -17.49
CA ALA A 666 -35.31 10.86 -18.33
C ALA A 666 -36.52 10.05 -18.88
N HIS A 667 -37.73 10.26 -18.34
CA HIS A 667 -38.98 9.67 -18.85
C HIS A 667 -39.52 10.39 -20.11
N MET A 668 -39.03 11.59 -20.43
CA MET A 668 -39.45 12.35 -21.62
C MET A 668 -38.55 12.08 -22.85
N TRP A 669 -37.52 11.25 -22.70
CA TRP A 669 -36.49 11.00 -23.73
C TRP A 669 -36.09 9.51 -23.83
N ARG A 670 -37.03 8.58 -23.56
CA ARG A 670 -36.86 7.16 -23.88
C ARG A 670 -37.44 6.84 -25.25
#